data_AF-A0A0P7BDL6-F1
#
_entry.id   AF-A0A0P7BDL6-F1
#
_cell.length_a   1.000
_cell.length_b   1.000
_cell.length_c   1.000
_cell.angle_alpha   90.00
_cell.angle_beta   90.00
_cell.angle_gamma   90.00
#
_symmetry.space_group_name_H-M   'P 1'
#
loop_
_entity.id
_entity.type
_entity.pdbx_description
1 polymer ?
#
loop_
_entity_poly.entity_id
_entity_poly.type
_entity_poly.pdbx_seq_one_letter_code
_entity_poly.pdbx_strand_id
1 'polypeptide(L)'
;MDSRLFESHDVCDYIAPRCYVGRLRIVTIRDLLSAQRTSQLFLDRLIRSPRAIRSGEKTIDYDSFPEVVVSDDPESARSDNPVTGYNLPEVAYSDAPELEKQGIEIYDGLEVVALQEPSTRTVTPLHLLGHQPDWIDCPFCERRVRTITKKKPSNLTHMQAAFLLVATGPGAAIPYAAKWGFNTEHHCENCDNKVAQLSKGKYVFVCKCDALVAASLDGFVFFPPDAEYEASISSYYSVAVQQLRPWCIVRPHTSEQVSRALTALVAASPAGSWDIAVRGGGHSHFASNNVANGVTIDLSRMNWTVYNKDSELAFIGPGSRWGSVYSEIEKYERSLTGGRLASVGVSGLVLGGGISFHTGTRGFACDAVKNYEVVLANGSIVNANEREHVDLFKALKGGSSNFGIVTRFDMETFEAAKGGIYGGILRYNYEHKAAVLDQLVRMIDMNHEHPEDAMPIAFMSSGSGPTTIIAYTVNTLGIENSTSFASLAALPNIGDTRRRLSYGQLISASPDSSGERTVWFSICFQNKIKILTKLMDLYDGLVADLRQVIAEDDLSVQFVLQPLPIHYSQKGAGSNVLGLDQTLIHNSVVWNAIVDVKTVEQEALARTQLAALVAELETFTALNDASTPWRFLNYVNPAQDPIKSYGEDNVQFLKDVAAKYDPQGVFQTRVSGGFKVSRVGL
;
A
#
# COMPACT_ATOMS: atom_id res chain seq x y z
N MET A 1 56.17 39.34 -16.28
CA MET A 1 56.63 38.27 -15.36
C MET A 1 55.72 37.09 -15.64
N ASP A 2 56.00 36.32 -16.69
CA ASP A 2 56.83 35.08 -16.66
C ASP A 2 56.32 34.09 -15.61
N SER A 3 56.12 32.79 -15.86
CA SER A 3 56.45 31.90 -16.98
C SER A 3 55.77 30.55 -16.73
N ARG A 4 55.65 29.74 -17.78
CA ARG A 4 55.21 28.33 -17.80
C ARG A 4 56.07 27.42 -16.91
N LEU A 5 55.54 26.29 -16.42
CA LEU A 5 56.04 24.91 -16.69
C LEU A 5 55.27 23.81 -15.93
N PHE A 6 55.39 22.61 -16.48
CA PHE A 6 54.68 21.33 -16.26
C PHE A 6 55.35 20.42 -15.20
N GLU A 7 54.60 19.37 -14.80
CA GLU A 7 55.03 18.06 -14.21
C GLU A 7 55.57 18.06 -12.76
N SER A 8 55.46 17.02 -11.92
CA SER A 8 54.60 15.83 -11.72
C SER A 8 55.07 15.12 -10.42
N HIS A 9 54.22 14.28 -9.83
CA HIS A 9 54.49 13.16 -8.88
C HIS A 9 54.62 13.34 -7.34
N ASP A 10 54.08 12.28 -6.70
CA ASP A 10 54.14 11.75 -5.32
C ASP A 10 53.21 12.35 -4.24
N VAL A 11 52.17 11.68 -3.70
CA VAL A 11 51.95 10.32 -3.09
C VAL A 11 52.29 10.27 -1.58
N CYS A 12 51.44 9.52 -0.84
CA CYS A 12 51.47 9.08 0.57
C CYS A 12 50.68 9.94 1.59
N ASP A 13 49.92 9.41 2.55
CA ASP A 13 49.44 8.05 2.87
C ASP A 13 48.50 8.08 4.10
N TYR A 14 47.99 6.90 4.49
CA TYR A 14 47.56 6.42 5.83
C TYR A 14 46.05 6.44 6.19
N ILE A 15 45.36 5.38 6.68
CA ILE A 15 45.70 4.05 7.29
C ILE A 15 44.60 3.00 6.98
N ALA A 16 45.01 1.76 6.73
CA ALA A 16 44.20 0.53 6.78
C ALA A 16 44.57 -0.33 8.03
N PRO A 17 43.74 -1.30 8.45
CA PRO A 17 44.22 -2.42 9.26
C PRO A 17 44.07 -3.79 8.57
N ARG A 18 45.25 -4.37 8.30
CA ARG A 18 45.74 -5.73 8.62
C ARG A 18 45.06 -6.98 8.02
N CYS A 19 45.86 -7.64 7.18
CA CYS A 19 45.82 -9.05 6.77
C CYS A 19 45.89 -10.06 7.92
N TYR A 20 45.26 -11.22 7.72
CA TYR A 20 45.75 -12.51 8.21
C TYR A 20 46.08 -13.41 7.00
N VAL A 21 47.35 -13.82 6.91
CA VAL A 21 47.86 -14.83 5.97
C VAL A 21 47.92 -16.16 6.72
N GLY A 22 47.10 -17.12 6.30
CA GLY A 22 47.11 -18.52 6.77
C GLY A 22 47.60 -19.46 5.67
N ARG A 23 48.75 -20.07 5.93
CA ARG A 23 49.55 -21.01 5.12
C ARG A 23 48.80 -21.95 4.17
N LEU A 24 49.26 -22.01 2.91
CA LEU A 24 49.10 -23.16 2.01
C LEU A 24 49.67 -24.43 2.66
N ARG A 25 48.88 -25.52 2.67
CA ARG A 25 49.40 -26.90 2.66
C ARG A 25 49.17 -27.49 1.28
N ILE A 26 50.28 -27.82 0.64
CA ILE A 26 50.35 -28.63 -0.58
C ILE A 26 49.90 -30.05 -0.21
N VAL A 27 48.78 -30.50 -0.78
CA VAL A 27 48.46 -31.93 -0.83
C VAL A 27 48.82 -32.40 -2.24
N THR A 28 49.77 -33.33 -2.27
CA THR A 28 50.37 -33.94 -3.45
C THR A 28 49.38 -34.82 -4.22
N ILE A 29 49.60 -34.96 -5.54
CA ILE A 29 48.89 -35.82 -6.51
C ILE A 29 49.13 -37.32 -6.21
N ARG A 30 48.77 -37.77 -5.00
CA ARG A 30 48.83 -39.18 -4.61
C ARG A 30 47.60 -39.68 -3.87
N ASP A 31 46.68 -38.80 -3.48
CA ASP A 31 45.38 -39.16 -2.87
C ASP A 31 44.18 -39.06 -3.84
N LEU A 32 44.43 -38.77 -5.13
CA LEU A 32 43.41 -38.69 -6.19
C LEU A 32 43.30 -39.98 -7.04
N LEU A 33 43.94 -41.09 -6.64
CA LEU A 33 43.99 -42.34 -7.41
C LEU A 33 43.43 -43.58 -6.68
N SER A 34 42.59 -43.40 -5.66
CA SER A 34 41.85 -44.52 -5.02
C SER A 34 40.33 -44.46 -5.17
N ALA A 35 39.76 -43.43 -5.80
CA ALA A 35 38.32 -43.32 -6.10
C ALA A 35 37.98 -43.57 -7.59
N GLN A 36 38.91 -44.12 -8.37
CA GLN A 36 38.75 -44.39 -9.80
C GLN A 36 38.52 -45.87 -10.15
N ARG A 37 37.92 -46.66 -9.24
CA ARG A 37 37.70 -48.12 -9.47
C ARG A 37 36.36 -48.70 -9.00
N THR A 38 35.29 -47.90 -9.02
CA THR A 38 33.94 -48.42 -8.72
C THR A 38 32.81 -47.84 -9.56
N SER A 39 33.10 -47.43 -10.80
CA SER A 39 32.06 -47.02 -11.77
C SER A 39 32.30 -47.51 -13.19
N GLN A 40 33.23 -48.46 -13.38
CA GLN A 40 33.63 -48.99 -14.69
C GLN A 40 33.14 -50.42 -14.95
N LEU A 41 32.05 -50.81 -14.29
CA LEU A 41 31.37 -52.11 -14.50
C LEU A 41 29.86 -52.00 -14.73
N PHE A 42 29.31 -50.80 -14.88
CA PHE A 42 27.89 -50.61 -15.23
C PHE A 42 27.69 -49.95 -16.62
N LEU A 43 28.76 -49.44 -17.22
CA LEU A 43 28.71 -48.66 -18.47
C LEU A 43 29.00 -49.47 -19.74
N ASP A 44 29.00 -50.80 -19.67
CA ASP A 44 29.30 -51.69 -20.82
C ASP A 44 28.16 -52.63 -21.21
N ARG A 45 26.91 -52.32 -20.83
CA ARG A 45 25.73 -53.12 -21.23
C ARG A 45 24.55 -52.39 -21.84
N LEU A 46 24.65 -51.11 -22.18
CA LEU A 46 23.52 -50.36 -22.76
C LEU A 46 23.88 -49.54 -24.01
N ILE A 47 24.63 -50.12 -24.96
CA ILE A 47 24.58 -49.68 -26.37
C ILE A 47 24.71 -50.90 -27.32
N ARG A 48 23.59 -51.38 -27.88
CA ARG A 48 23.51 -51.91 -29.27
C ARG A 48 22.12 -51.59 -29.87
N SER A 49 22.15 -50.86 -30.98
CA SER A 49 21.09 -50.27 -31.86
C SER A 49 20.28 -51.34 -32.66
N PRO A 50 19.36 -51.06 -33.66
CA PRO A 50 18.77 -49.81 -34.22
C PRO A 50 17.26 -49.86 -34.69
N ARG A 51 16.72 -48.67 -35.07
CA ARG A 51 15.80 -48.35 -36.21
C ARG A 51 14.27 -48.71 -36.22
N ALA A 52 13.51 -47.63 -36.49
CA ALA A 52 12.48 -47.45 -37.55
C ALA A 52 10.95 -47.46 -37.22
N ILE A 53 10.37 -46.25 -37.17
CA ILE A 53 9.28 -45.71 -38.03
C ILE A 53 7.93 -46.48 -38.12
N ARG A 54 6.82 -45.84 -37.65
CA ARG A 54 5.64 -45.28 -38.40
C ARG A 54 4.26 -45.43 -37.70
N SER A 55 3.46 -44.38 -37.95
CA SER A 55 1.97 -44.26 -38.04
C SER A 55 1.09 -44.20 -36.78
N GLY A 56 0.25 -43.15 -36.75
CA GLY A 56 -1.15 -43.26 -36.33
C GLY A 56 -1.58 -42.40 -35.14
N GLU A 57 -2.20 -41.25 -35.42
CA GLU A 57 -3.40 -40.71 -34.73
C GLU A 57 -3.71 -41.11 -33.27
N LYS A 58 -3.68 -40.13 -32.33
CA LYS A 58 -4.84 -39.54 -31.63
C LYS A 58 -4.48 -38.95 -30.25
N THR A 59 -5.00 -37.73 -30.04
CA THR A 59 -5.42 -37.05 -28.79
C THR A 59 -4.95 -37.60 -27.45
N ILE A 60 -4.29 -36.74 -26.65
CA ILE A 60 -4.09 -36.94 -25.21
C ILE A 60 -5.16 -36.13 -24.45
N ASP A 61 -5.87 -36.85 -23.61
CA ASP A 61 -6.91 -36.46 -22.66
C ASP A 61 -6.29 -35.70 -21.47
N TYR A 62 -6.90 -34.58 -21.05
CA TYR A 62 -6.38 -33.68 -20.01
C TYR A 62 -6.92 -33.96 -18.60
N ASP A 63 -7.72 -35.02 -18.39
CA ASP A 63 -8.37 -35.30 -17.09
C ASP A 63 -7.75 -36.46 -16.29
N SER A 64 -6.42 -36.63 -16.32
CA SER A 64 -5.76 -37.65 -15.48
C SER A 64 -4.43 -37.18 -14.87
N PHE A 65 -4.52 -36.19 -13.99
CA PHE A 65 -3.52 -35.97 -12.94
C PHE A 65 -4.20 -35.71 -11.59
N PRO A 66 -4.07 -36.61 -10.60
CA PRO A 66 -4.49 -36.30 -9.24
C PRO A 66 -3.52 -35.32 -8.55
N GLU A 67 -4.10 -34.37 -7.83
CA GLU A 67 -3.46 -33.38 -6.96
C GLU A 67 -2.47 -34.02 -5.99
N VAL A 68 -1.29 -33.42 -5.86
CA VAL A 68 -0.36 -33.71 -4.75
C VAL A 68 -0.48 -32.57 -3.74
N VAL A 69 -1.17 -32.90 -2.65
CA VAL A 69 -1.19 -32.18 -1.38
C VAL A 69 0.17 -32.35 -0.71
N VAL A 70 0.82 -31.23 -0.34
CA VAL A 70 1.98 -31.25 0.57
C VAL A 70 1.45 -30.85 1.95
N SER A 71 1.36 -31.83 2.84
CA SER A 71 1.09 -31.63 4.26
C SER A 71 2.38 -31.80 5.05
N ASP A 72 2.75 -30.79 5.83
CA ASP A 72 3.82 -30.83 6.81
C ASP A 72 3.28 -31.44 8.12
N ASP A 73 3.63 -32.69 8.43
CA ASP A 73 3.72 -33.17 9.82
C ASP A 73 4.62 -34.42 9.92
N PRO A 74 5.63 -34.46 10.81
CA PRO A 74 6.50 -35.61 10.99
C PRO A 74 5.88 -36.62 11.98
N GLU A 75 6.19 -37.91 11.76
CA GLU A 75 5.84 -39.05 12.63
C GLU A 75 4.42 -39.64 12.53
N SER A 76 4.17 -40.40 11.46
CA SER A 76 3.31 -41.59 11.57
C SER A 76 3.69 -42.66 10.54
N ALA A 77 4.68 -43.50 10.87
CA ALA A 77 4.92 -44.76 10.16
C ALA A 77 5.21 -45.87 11.16
N ARG A 78 4.16 -46.44 11.75
CA ARG A 78 4.20 -47.79 12.34
C ARG A 78 2.87 -48.50 12.09
N SER A 79 2.89 -49.43 11.15
CA SER A 79 1.88 -50.49 11.01
C SER A 79 2.46 -51.81 11.54
N ASP A 80 1.86 -52.28 12.64
CA ASP A 80 1.41 -53.64 12.93
C ASP A 80 2.28 -54.90 12.64
N ASN A 81 2.79 -55.45 13.75
CA ASN A 81 2.56 -56.83 14.27
C ASN A 81 3.43 -58.02 13.76
N PRO A 82 3.50 -59.18 14.49
CA PRO A 82 4.50 -59.43 15.55
C PRO A 82 5.24 -60.80 15.43
N VAL A 83 5.99 -61.15 16.50
CA VAL A 83 6.33 -62.51 17.02
C VAL A 83 7.83 -62.92 17.09
N THR A 84 8.24 -63.26 18.32
CA THR A 84 9.33 -64.12 18.84
C THR A 84 10.70 -63.53 19.28
N GLY A 85 10.97 -63.63 20.59
CA GLY A 85 12.16 -64.36 21.07
C GLY A 85 13.15 -63.64 22.02
N TYR A 86 13.10 -63.99 23.31
CA TYR A 86 14.19 -64.04 24.32
C TYR A 86 14.64 -62.80 25.14
N ASN A 87 14.22 -62.81 26.42
CA ASN A 87 14.91 -62.58 27.71
C ASN A 87 16.03 -61.52 27.92
N LEU A 88 15.67 -60.44 28.65
CA LEU A 88 16.21 -59.80 29.90
C LEU A 88 17.72 -59.84 30.28
N PRO A 89 18.29 -58.88 31.09
CA PRO A 89 17.61 -58.04 32.10
C PRO A 89 18.02 -56.53 32.25
N GLU A 90 17.20 -55.84 33.06
CA GLU A 90 17.32 -54.51 33.69
C GLU A 90 18.50 -54.35 34.67
N VAL A 91 18.97 -53.10 34.93
CA VAL A 91 19.34 -52.52 36.25
C VAL A 91 19.36 -50.97 36.08
N ALA A 92 18.37 -50.19 36.55
CA ALA A 92 18.13 -49.59 37.88
C ALA A 92 19.20 -48.57 38.38
N TYR A 93 18.77 -47.31 38.55
CA TYR A 93 19.49 -46.21 39.22
C TYR A 93 18.93 -46.03 40.65
N SER A 94 19.80 -45.82 41.64
CA SER A 94 19.42 -45.36 42.98
C SER A 94 20.58 -44.60 43.68
N ASP A 95 20.32 -43.32 43.95
CA ASP A 95 20.58 -42.49 45.15
C ASP A 95 21.99 -42.19 45.75
N ALA A 96 22.36 -40.89 45.65
CA ALA A 96 22.91 -39.91 46.64
C ALA A 96 24.17 -40.24 47.52
N PRO A 97 24.95 -39.28 48.13
CA PRO A 97 24.61 -37.90 48.57
C PRO A 97 25.72 -36.78 48.54
N GLU A 98 25.29 -35.55 48.88
CA GLU A 98 25.90 -34.37 49.58
C GLU A 98 27.30 -33.74 49.28
N LEU A 99 27.22 -32.44 48.92
CA LEU A 99 27.91 -31.22 49.40
C LEU A 99 29.44 -30.95 49.27
N GLU A 100 29.68 -29.78 48.62
CA GLU A 100 30.75 -28.77 48.76
C GLU A 100 32.22 -29.11 48.41
N LYS A 101 32.72 -28.47 47.33
CA LYS A 101 33.78 -27.44 47.40
C LYS A 101 34.00 -26.71 46.06
N GLN A 102 33.76 -25.41 46.12
CA GLN A 102 34.34 -24.30 45.33
C GLN A 102 35.09 -24.65 44.02
N GLY A 103 34.42 -24.33 42.91
CA GLY A 103 34.98 -23.57 41.78
C GLY A 103 35.88 -24.32 40.78
N ILE A 104 35.45 -24.24 39.50
CA ILE A 104 36.17 -24.48 38.23
C ILE A 104 35.73 -25.77 37.49
N GLU A 105 35.13 -25.53 36.31
CA GLU A 105 34.89 -26.35 35.09
C GLU A 105 34.37 -27.80 35.28
N ILE A 106 33.29 -28.24 34.62
CA ILE A 106 33.22 -28.68 33.20
C ILE A 106 31.73 -28.95 32.88
N TYR A 107 31.25 -28.63 31.67
CA TYR A 107 30.15 -29.38 31.04
C TYR A 107 30.59 -29.86 29.66
N ASP A 108 30.67 -31.19 29.55
CA ASP A 108 30.64 -31.98 28.33
C ASP A 108 29.27 -31.87 27.63
N GLY A 109 29.25 -31.97 26.31
CA GLY A 109 28.02 -32.24 25.56
C GLY A 109 27.99 -31.64 24.16
N LEU A 110 28.63 -32.32 23.21
CA LEU A 110 28.52 -32.05 21.77
C LEU A 110 27.05 -32.10 21.31
N GLU A 111 26.57 -30.98 20.77
CA GLU A 111 25.55 -30.98 19.72
C GLU A 111 26.22 -30.71 18.37
N VAL A 112 25.93 -31.57 17.40
CA VAL A 112 26.41 -31.51 16.03
C VAL A 112 25.74 -30.31 15.33
N VAL A 113 26.40 -29.15 15.38
CA VAL A 113 26.05 -28.02 14.53
C VAL A 113 26.46 -28.37 13.10
N ALA A 114 25.47 -28.56 12.24
CA ALA A 114 25.67 -28.61 10.80
C ALA A 114 26.41 -27.34 10.36
N LEU A 115 27.61 -27.51 9.82
CA LEU A 115 28.37 -26.45 9.18
C LEU A 115 27.56 -25.96 7.97
N GLN A 116 26.82 -24.87 8.16
CA GLN A 116 26.21 -24.11 7.08
C GLN A 116 27.32 -23.61 6.15
N GLU A 117 27.24 -23.94 4.87
CA GLU A 117 28.10 -23.37 3.84
C GLU A 117 27.93 -21.84 3.80
N PRO A 118 29.01 -21.05 3.70
CA PRO A 118 28.89 -19.62 3.47
C PRO A 118 28.67 -19.36 1.98
N SER A 119 27.47 -18.97 1.56
CA SER A 119 27.33 -18.13 0.36
C SER A 119 26.08 -17.25 0.39
N THR A 120 26.22 -16.05 0.93
CA THR A 120 25.43 -14.91 0.46
C THR A 120 25.81 -14.67 -1.01
N ARG A 121 25.09 -15.29 -1.95
CA ARG A 121 25.20 -14.92 -3.37
C ARG A 121 24.75 -13.47 -3.51
N THR A 122 25.69 -12.57 -3.77
CA THR A 122 25.44 -11.15 -4.05
C THR A 122 24.61 -11.02 -5.32
N VAL A 123 23.51 -10.26 -5.24
CA VAL A 123 22.67 -9.89 -6.38
C VAL A 123 23.24 -8.63 -7.00
N THR A 124 23.44 -8.61 -8.31
CA THR A 124 23.84 -7.41 -9.05
C THR A 124 22.58 -6.61 -9.37
N PRO A 125 22.42 -5.38 -8.85
CA PRO A 125 21.32 -4.51 -9.24
C PRO A 125 21.26 -4.36 -10.75
N LEU A 126 20.05 -4.33 -11.33
CA LEU A 126 19.87 -4.27 -12.79
C LEU A 126 20.74 -3.15 -13.40
N HIS A 127 20.75 -1.97 -12.81
CA HIS A 127 21.53 -0.81 -13.28
C HIS A 127 23.06 -0.99 -13.32
N LEU A 128 23.60 -2.04 -12.68
CA LEU A 128 25.03 -2.35 -12.61
C LEU A 128 25.43 -3.57 -13.45
N LEU A 129 24.49 -4.19 -14.17
CA LEU A 129 24.76 -5.37 -14.97
C LEU A 129 25.80 -5.08 -16.04
N GLY A 130 27.01 -5.65 -15.96
CA GLY A 130 28.06 -5.50 -16.97
C GLY A 130 27.78 -6.24 -18.29
N HIS A 131 28.82 -6.56 -19.05
CA HIS A 131 28.71 -7.49 -20.20
C HIS A 131 28.67 -8.98 -19.80
N GLN A 132 28.49 -9.29 -18.51
CA GLN A 132 28.56 -10.65 -17.99
C GLN A 132 27.20 -11.12 -17.43
N PRO A 133 26.92 -12.44 -17.45
CA PRO A 133 25.80 -13.02 -16.73
C PRO A 133 25.95 -12.78 -15.22
N ASP A 134 24.97 -12.12 -14.62
CA ASP A 134 24.93 -11.87 -13.18
C ASP A 134 23.62 -12.36 -12.56
N TRP A 135 23.66 -12.58 -11.25
CA TRP A 135 22.46 -12.90 -10.47
C TRP A 135 21.61 -11.66 -10.30
N ILE A 136 20.33 -11.77 -10.65
CA ILE A 136 19.32 -10.74 -10.47
C ILE A 136 18.12 -11.33 -9.74
N ASP A 137 17.33 -10.48 -9.11
CA ASP A 137 15.96 -10.82 -8.77
C ASP A 137 15.09 -10.39 -9.96
N CYS A 138 14.60 -11.38 -10.72
CA CYS A 138 13.89 -11.09 -11.97
C CYS A 138 12.50 -10.51 -11.67
N PRO A 139 12.17 -9.31 -12.18
CA PRO A 139 10.88 -8.66 -11.90
C PRO A 139 9.70 -9.32 -12.62
N PHE A 140 9.96 -10.25 -13.55
CA PHE A 140 8.91 -10.91 -14.34
C PHE A 140 8.48 -12.26 -13.76
N CYS A 141 9.40 -12.99 -13.15
CA CYS A 141 9.11 -14.31 -12.59
C CYS A 141 9.37 -14.39 -11.09
N GLU A 142 9.71 -13.27 -10.45
CA GLU A 142 9.89 -13.12 -9.00
C GLU A 142 10.85 -14.15 -8.39
N ARG A 143 11.85 -14.56 -9.17
CA ARG A 143 12.86 -15.54 -8.76
C ARG A 143 14.25 -14.94 -8.87
N ARG A 144 15.11 -15.35 -7.94
CA ARG A 144 16.56 -15.15 -8.06
C ARG A 144 17.11 -16.06 -9.14
N VAL A 145 17.64 -15.44 -10.19
CA VAL A 145 18.01 -16.10 -11.43
C VAL A 145 19.21 -15.39 -12.05
N ARG A 146 20.02 -16.07 -12.83
CA ARG A 146 21.03 -15.40 -13.66
C ARG A 146 20.40 -14.78 -14.90
N THR A 147 21.12 -13.84 -15.49
CA THR A 147 20.78 -13.33 -16.81
C THR A 147 21.47 -14.11 -17.93
N ILE A 148 20.75 -14.42 -19.01
CA ILE A 148 21.30 -14.82 -20.30
C ILE A 148 21.68 -13.57 -21.09
N THR A 149 22.96 -13.43 -21.43
CA THR A 149 23.47 -12.31 -22.22
C THR A 149 23.40 -12.62 -23.72
N LYS A 150 22.57 -11.89 -24.47
CA LYS A 150 22.44 -11.97 -25.94
C LYS A 150 23.07 -10.73 -26.57
N LYS A 151 23.98 -10.88 -27.54
CA LYS A 151 24.60 -9.75 -28.26
C LYS A 151 23.92 -9.55 -29.62
N LYS A 152 23.48 -8.34 -29.92
CA LYS A 152 22.94 -7.95 -31.23
C LYS A 152 23.79 -6.87 -31.89
N PRO A 153 24.06 -6.95 -33.20
CA PRO A 153 24.69 -5.86 -33.94
C PRO A 153 23.77 -4.62 -33.93
N SER A 154 24.35 -3.42 -33.84
CA SER A 154 23.58 -2.18 -33.93
C SER A 154 23.26 -1.80 -35.39
N ASN A 155 22.22 -1.00 -35.64
CA ASN A 155 21.91 -0.50 -37.01
C ASN A 155 23.09 0.28 -37.62
N LEU A 156 23.85 0.99 -36.79
CA LEU A 156 25.07 1.68 -37.21
C LEU A 156 26.17 0.69 -37.62
N THR A 157 26.23 -0.46 -36.95
CA THR A 157 27.15 -1.57 -37.28
C THR A 157 26.82 -2.15 -38.66
N HIS A 158 25.55 -2.30 -39.02
CA HIS A 158 25.15 -2.76 -40.35
C HIS A 158 25.47 -1.73 -41.46
N MET A 159 25.24 -0.43 -41.20
CA MET A 159 25.62 0.62 -42.16
C MET A 159 27.14 0.71 -42.38
N GLN A 160 27.92 0.62 -41.30
CA GLN A 160 29.39 0.66 -41.39
C GLN A 160 29.94 -0.60 -42.06
N ALA A 161 29.39 -1.77 -41.77
CA ALA A 161 29.77 -3.02 -42.44
C ALA A 161 29.49 -2.96 -43.94
N ALA A 162 28.32 -2.44 -44.35
CA ALA A 162 27.97 -2.25 -45.76
C ALA A 162 28.92 -1.26 -46.45
N PHE A 163 29.27 -0.15 -45.80
CA PHE A 163 30.19 0.86 -46.35
C PHE A 163 31.64 0.32 -46.50
N LEU A 164 32.13 -0.44 -45.51
CA LEU A 164 33.46 -1.07 -45.54
C LEU A 164 33.58 -2.17 -46.61
N LEU A 165 32.53 -2.97 -46.80
CA LEU A 165 32.47 -3.99 -47.85
C LEU A 165 32.57 -3.37 -49.25
N VAL A 166 31.96 -2.21 -49.46
CA VAL A 166 31.98 -1.47 -50.74
C VAL A 166 33.32 -0.77 -50.96
N ALA A 167 33.96 -0.25 -49.91
CA ALA A 167 35.13 0.62 -50.05
C ALA A 167 36.49 -0.09 -50.08
N THR A 168 36.64 -1.32 -49.57
CA THR A 168 37.99 -1.88 -49.29
C THR A 168 38.31 -3.29 -49.82
N GLY A 169 37.36 -3.98 -50.48
CA GLY A 169 37.59 -5.35 -50.96
C GLY A 169 37.86 -6.36 -49.82
N PRO A 170 37.96 -7.68 -50.11
CA PRO A 170 37.84 -8.74 -49.10
C PRO A 170 38.92 -8.77 -48.01
N GLY A 171 40.00 -7.99 -48.14
CA GLY A 171 41.22 -8.12 -47.32
C GLY A 171 41.28 -7.28 -46.05
N ALA A 172 40.40 -6.28 -45.85
CA ALA A 172 40.55 -5.30 -44.76
C ALA A 172 39.52 -5.41 -43.62
N ALA A 173 38.51 -6.26 -43.72
CA ALA A 173 37.38 -6.29 -42.79
C ALA A 173 37.69 -6.94 -41.42
N ILE A 174 38.72 -7.78 -41.34
CA ILE A 174 38.95 -8.68 -40.20
C ILE A 174 39.42 -7.94 -38.92
N PRO A 175 40.35 -6.96 -38.97
CA PRO A 175 40.76 -6.23 -37.76
C PRO A 175 39.70 -5.22 -37.26
N TYR A 176 38.78 -4.78 -38.13
CA TYR A 176 37.76 -3.78 -37.79
C TYR A 176 36.53 -4.40 -37.10
N ALA A 177 36.27 -5.68 -37.32
CA ALA A 177 35.20 -6.44 -36.66
C ALA A 177 35.34 -6.46 -35.13
N ALA A 178 36.56 -6.35 -34.60
CA ALA A 178 36.84 -6.30 -33.17
C ALA A 178 36.40 -4.98 -32.49
N LYS A 179 36.12 -3.91 -33.25
CA LYS A 179 35.61 -2.62 -32.74
C LYS A 179 34.10 -2.43 -32.93
N TRP A 180 33.37 -3.47 -33.34
CA TRP A 180 31.92 -3.38 -33.54
C TRP A 180 31.19 -3.27 -32.21
N GLY A 181 30.52 -2.14 -31.98
CA GLY A 181 29.65 -1.95 -30.81
C GLY A 181 28.42 -2.85 -30.92
N PHE A 182 28.31 -3.83 -30.01
CA PHE A 182 27.13 -4.68 -29.88
C PHE A 182 26.16 -4.08 -28.87
N ASN A 183 24.87 -4.12 -29.18
CA ASN A 183 23.86 -4.03 -28.14
C ASN A 183 23.92 -5.32 -27.33
N THR A 184 24.06 -5.22 -26.01
CA THR A 184 24.02 -6.38 -25.12
C THR A 184 22.64 -6.44 -24.48
N GLU A 185 21.88 -7.49 -24.70
CA GLU A 185 20.59 -7.72 -24.06
C GLU A 185 20.77 -8.76 -22.95
N HIS A 186 20.21 -8.51 -21.77
CA HIS A 186 20.17 -9.47 -20.67
C HIS A 186 18.75 -9.99 -20.54
N HIS A 187 18.59 -11.30 -20.51
CA HIS A 187 17.32 -12.00 -20.39
C HIS A 187 17.30 -12.81 -19.10
N CYS A 188 16.15 -12.94 -18.44
CA CYS A 188 16.02 -13.86 -17.31
C CYS A 188 16.23 -15.31 -17.76
N GLU A 189 17.10 -16.08 -17.11
CA GLU A 189 17.30 -17.49 -17.48
C GLU A 189 16.07 -18.39 -17.22
N ASN A 190 15.16 -17.97 -16.34
CA ASN A 190 13.96 -18.74 -16.00
C ASN A 190 12.77 -18.44 -16.92
N CYS A 191 12.53 -17.18 -17.30
CA CYS A 191 11.35 -16.78 -18.08
C CYS A 191 11.67 -16.14 -19.44
N ASP A 192 12.95 -16.06 -19.81
CA ASP A 192 13.49 -15.46 -21.06
C ASP A 192 13.06 -14.00 -21.34
N ASN A 193 12.41 -13.32 -20.40
CA ASN A 193 12.07 -11.90 -20.53
C ASN A 193 13.34 -11.04 -20.49
N LYS A 194 13.39 -10.02 -21.35
CA LYS A 194 14.50 -9.05 -21.38
C LYS A 194 14.46 -8.18 -20.12
N VAL A 195 15.48 -8.30 -19.28
CA VAL A 195 15.61 -7.60 -17.99
C VAL A 195 16.53 -6.38 -18.06
N ALA A 196 17.43 -6.32 -19.04
CA ALA A 196 18.27 -5.15 -19.30
C ALA A 196 18.77 -5.11 -20.75
N GLN A 197 19.21 -3.94 -21.21
CA GLN A 197 19.95 -3.80 -22.46
C GLN A 197 21.04 -2.74 -22.29
N LEU A 198 22.20 -2.93 -22.91
CA LEU A 198 23.28 -1.96 -23.03
C LEU A 198 23.36 -1.54 -24.49
N SER A 199 23.09 -0.27 -24.78
CA SER A 199 23.14 0.29 -26.13
C SER A 199 24.06 1.51 -26.15
N LYS A 200 25.02 1.54 -27.09
CA LYS A 200 26.00 2.63 -27.24
C LYS A 200 26.74 2.99 -25.93
N GLY A 201 27.08 1.98 -25.11
CA GLY A 201 27.80 2.18 -23.85
C GLY A 201 26.95 2.78 -22.71
N LYS A 202 25.63 2.92 -22.91
CA LYS A 202 24.68 3.28 -21.86
C LYS A 202 23.68 2.14 -21.66
N TYR A 203 23.41 1.79 -20.42
CA TYR A 203 22.31 0.88 -20.15
C TYR A 203 20.98 1.56 -20.51
N VAL A 204 20.18 0.84 -21.27
CA VAL A 204 18.79 1.08 -21.61
C VAL A 204 18.03 -0.10 -21.04
N PHE A 205 17.61 -0.02 -19.79
CA PHE A 205 16.66 -0.98 -19.26
C PHE A 205 15.32 -0.69 -19.93
N VAL A 206 14.58 -1.71 -20.36
CA VAL A 206 13.14 -1.52 -20.60
C VAL A 206 12.46 -1.70 -19.25
N CYS A 207 12.87 -0.89 -18.28
CA CYS A 207 12.22 -0.74 -16.99
C CYS A 207 11.23 0.42 -17.13
N LYS A 208 10.06 0.34 -16.48
CA LYS A 208 9.09 1.46 -16.45
C LYS A 208 9.73 2.75 -15.92
N CYS A 209 10.75 2.62 -15.08
CA CYS A 209 11.58 3.72 -14.58
C CYS A 209 12.45 4.37 -15.67
N ASP A 210 12.95 3.61 -16.64
CA ASP A 210 13.74 4.15 -17.74
C ASP A 210 12.86 4.93 -18.73
N ALA A 211 11.58 4.55 -18.87
CA ALA A 211 10.63 5.36 -19.62
C ALA A 211 10.46 6.75 -19.00
N LEU A 212 10.48 6.85 -17.66
CA LEU A 212 10.45 8.14 -16.95
C LEU A 212 11.74 8.93 -17.19
N VAL A 213 12.91 8.29 -17.11
CA VAL A 213 14.21 8.91 -17.44
C VAL A 213 14.23 9.41 -18.88
N ALA A 214 13.77 8.61 -19.84
CA ALA A 214 13.66 8.97 -21.25
C ALA A 214 12.69 10.14 -21.48
N ALA A 215 11.67 10.29 -20.62
CA ALA A 215 10.75 11.42 -20.59
C ALA A 215 11.32 12.67 -19.88
N SER A 216 12.64 12.72 -19.65
CA SER A 216 13.34 13.83 -18.98
C SER A 216 12.81 14.08 -17.57
N LEU A 217 12.66 13.00 -16.80
CA LEU A 217 12.29 13.04 -15.37
C LEU A 217 13.38 12.47 -14.46
N ASP A 218 14.60 12.27 -14.96
CA ASP A 218 15.71 11.66 -14.20
C ASP A 218 15.95 12.30 -12.83
N GLY A 219 15.91 13.64 -12.72
CA GLY A 219 16.03 14.34 -11.44
C GLY A 219 14.84 14.20 -10.48
N PHE A 220 13.79 13.48 -10.86
CA PHE A 220 12.57 13.26 -10.07
C PHE A 220 12.28 11.78 -9.83
N VAL A 221 13.13 10.87 -10.32
CA VAL A 221 12.97 9.42 -10.17
C VAL A 221 13.97 8.92 -9.13
N PHE A 222 13.48 8.21 -8.12
CA PHE A 222 14.25 7.68 -7.01
C PHE A 222 14.13 6.16 -6.97
N PHE A 223 15.25 5.49 -6.75
CA PHE A 223 15.36 4.03 -6.73
C PHE A 223 15.72 3.53 -5.33
N PRO A 224 15.44 2.27 -4.97
CA PRO A 224 16.02 1.69 -3.76
C PRO A 224 17.56 1.61 -3.89
N PRO A 225 18.34 1.93 -2.83
CA PRO A 225 17.94 2.40 -1.51
C PRO A 225 18.13 3.93 -1.31
N ASP A 226 17.86 4.76 -2.33
CA ASP A 226 18.01 6.22 -2.23
C ASP A 226 17.29 6.77 -0.99
N ALA A 227 17.88 7.79 -0.35
CA ALA A 227 17.32 8.36 0.87
C ALA A 227 15.90 8.90 0.66
N GLU A 228 15.64 9.54 -0.48
CA GLU A 228 14.33 10.05 -0.87
C GLU A 228 13.32 8.93 -1.16
N TYR A 229 13.77 7.79 -1.66
CA TYR A 229 12.95 6.59 -1.85
C TYR A 229 12.53 6.04 -0.48
N GLU A 230 13.48 5.79 0.42
CA GLU A 230 13.20 5.24 1.76
C GLU A 230 12.39 6.22 2.64
N ALA A 231 12.58 7.54 2.48
CA ALA A 231 11.76 8.55 3.15
C ALA A 231 10.30 8.55 2.62
N SER A 232 10.10 8.29 1.32
CA SER A 232 8.75 8.08 0.78
C SER A 232 8.15 6.80 1.34
N ILE A 233 8.86 5.67 1.30
CA ILE A 233 8.38 4.38 1.82
C ILE A 233 8.02 4.45 3.32
N SER A 234 8.84 5.07 4.15
CA SER A 234 8.60 5.14 5.60
C SER A 234 7.48 6.07 6.05
N SER A 235 6.87 6.85 5.14
CA SER A 235 5.85 7.86 5.47
C SER A 235 4.40 7.43 5.14
N TYR A 236 4.19 6.17 4.75
CA TYR A 236 2.84 5.61 4.61
C TYR A 236 2.21 5.36 5.98
N TYR A 237 0.89 5.46 6.03
CA TYR A 237 0.14 5.26 7.27
C TYR A 237 0.22 3.83 7.79
N SER A 238 -0.02 2.85 6.92
CA SER A 238 0.02 1.43 7.28
C SER A 238 1.35 0.77 6.90
N VAL A 239 1.88 -0.04 7.81
CA VAL A 239 3.07 -0.88 7.59
C VAL A 239 2.86 -1.86 6.43
N ALA A 240 1.65 -2.41 6.27
CA ALA A 240 1.34 -3.33 5.17
C ALA A 240 1.57 -2.66 3.80
N VAL A 241 1.24 -1.37 3.69
CA VAL A 241 1.43 -0.58 2.46
C VAL A 241 2.87 -0.11 2.30
N GLN A 242 3.54 0.25 3.41
CA GLN A 242 4.96 0.57 3.44
C GLN A 242 5.84 -0.59 2.95
N GLN A 243 5.45 -1.84 3.21
CA GLN A 243 6.20 -3.02 2.77
C GLN A 243 6.14 -3.25 1.25
N LEU A 244 5.23 -2.58 0.54
CA LEU A 244 5.23 -2.58 -0.92
C LEU A 244 6.39 -1.73 -1.43
N ARG A 245 7.32 -2.35 -2.16
CA ARG A 245 8.56 -1.74 -2.63
C ARG A 245 8.52 -1.59 -4.16
N PRO A 246 7.98 -0.50 -4.73
CA PRO A 246 7.97 -0.27 -6.17
C PRO A 246 9.39 -0.24 -6.75
N TRP A 247 9.54 -0.52 -8.04
CA TRP A 247 10.84 -0.50 -8.72
C TRP A 247 11.51 0.88 -8.68
N CYS A 248 10.70 1.94 -8.73
CA CYS A 248 11.11 3.31 -8.48
C CYS A 248 9.89 4.16 -8.06
N ILE A 249 10.19 5.34 -7.52
CA ILE A 249 9.20 6.37 -7.19
C ILE A 249 9.53 7.60 -8.02
N VAL A 250 8.54 8.12 -8.77
CA VAL A 250 8.66 9.44 -9.38
C VAL A 250 7.95 10.47 -8.51
N ARG A 251 8.61 11.60 -8.23
CA ARG A 251 8.07 12.68 -7.38
C ARG A 251 7.94 14.01 -8.13
N PRO A 252 6.89 14.17 -8.95
CA PRO A 252 6.64 15.40 -9.70
C PRO A 252 6.41 16.62 -8.81
N HIS A 253 6.77 17.80 -9.33
CA HIS A 253 6.50 19.11 -8.73
C HIS A 253 5.39 19.88 -9.48
N THR A 254 5.09 19.52 -10.72
CA THR A 254 4.10 20.21 -11.56
C THR A 254 3.21 19.24 -12.32
N SER A 255 2.08 19.73 -12.79
CA SER A 255 1.09 18.97 -13.55
C SER A 255 1.66 18.46 -14.88
N GLU A 256 2.57 19.22 -15.51
CA GLU A 256 3.27 18.79 -16.73
C GLU A 256 4.21 17.62 -16.46
N GLN A 257 4.87 17.60 -15.29
CA GLN A 257 5.70 16.45 -14.90
C GLN A 257 4.84 15.22 -14.61
N VAL A 258 3.68 15.38 -13.98
CA VAL A 258 2.70 14.30 -13.81
C VAL A 258 2.22 13.77 -15.16
N SER A 259 1.89 14.66 -16.11
CA SER A 259 1.51 14.31 -17.48
C SER A 259 2.58 13.51 -18.21
N ARG A 260 3.84 13.97 -18.19
CA ARG A 260 4.97 13.23 -18.77
C ARG A 260 5.17 11.87 -18.11
N ALA A 261 5.09 11.82 -16.77
CA ALA A 261 5.25 10.57 -16.03
C ALA A 261 4.17 9.55 -16.43
N LEU A 262 2.90 9.96 -16.40
CA LEU A 262 1.77 9.11 -16.75
C LEU A 262 1.86 8.62 -18.19
N THR A 263 2.09 9.50 -19.16
CA THR A 263 2.17 9.12 -20.58
C THR A 263 3.37 8.22 -20.88
N ALA A 264 4.52 8.44 -20.24
CA ALA A 264 5.68 7.56 -20.37
C ALA A 264 5.39 6.16 -19.83
N LEU A 265 4.75 6.06 -18.65
CA LEU A 265 4.37 4.78 -18.06
C LEU A 265 3.28 4.08 -18.88
N VAL A 266 2.29 4.83 -19.38
CA VAL A 266 1.24 4.33 -20.27
C VAL A 266 1.85 3.74 -21.54
N ALA A 267 2.80 4.42 -22.17
CA ALA A 267 3.47 3.95 -23.38
C ALA A 267 4.42 2.75 -23.14
N ALA A 268 5.00 2.63 -21.94
CA ALA A 268 6.04 1.64 -21.66
C ALA A 268 5.53 0.20 -21.46
N SER A 269 4.23 -0.02 -21.28
CA SER A 269 3.67 -1.35 -21.00
C SER A 269 2.22 -1.48 -21.47
N PRO A 270 1.77 -2.67 -21.91
CA PRO A 270 0.37 -2.87 -22.25
C PRO A 270 -0.55 -2.82 -21.02
N ALA A 271 -1.86 -2.66 -21.27
CA ALA A 271 -2.91 -2.69 -20.24
C ALA A 271 -2.93 -4.02 -19.46
N GLY A 272 -3.39 -3.97 -18.20
CA GLY A 272 -3.69 -5.19 -17.40
C GLY A 272 -2.68 -5.61 -16.32
N SER A 273 -1.73 -4.76 -15.90
CA SER A 273 -0.68 -5.13 -14.93
C SER A 273 -0.72 -4.42 -13.57
N TRP A 274 -1.73 -3.59 -13.27
CA TRP A 274 -1.89 -2.92 -11.95
C TRP A 274 -0.58 -2.31 -11.41
N ASP A 275 0.18 -1.73 -12.33
CA ASP A 275 1.60 -1.46 -12.20
C ASP A 275 1.93 0.00 -11.93
N ILE A 276 0.91 0.84 -11.80
CA ILE A 276 1.03 2.25 -11.48
C ILE A 276 0.28 2.50 -10.18
N ALA A 277 0.96 3.03 -9.17
CA ALA A 277 0.30 3.57 -8.00
C ALA A 277 0.34 5.10 -8.04
N VAL A 278 -0.68 5.75 -7.49
CA VAL A 278 -0.72 7.20 -7.33
C VAL A 278 -0.89 7.51 -5.85
N ARG A 279 0.01 8.32 -5.31
CA ARG A 279 0.04 8.64 -3.89
C ARG A 279 -0.18 10.14 -3.67
N GLY A 280 -1.24 10.48 -2.93
CA GLY A 280 -1.40 11.77 -2.26
C GLY A 280 -0.73 11.73 -0.88
N GLY A 281 -1.52 11.77 0.21
CA GLY A 281 -0.99 11.72 1.58
C GLY A 281 -0.63 10.34 2.13
N GLY A 282 -0.79 9.24 1.38
CA GLY A 282 -0.33 7.91 1.82
C GLY A 282 -1.15 7.25 2.95
N HIS A 283 -2.39 7.67 3.21
CA HIS A 283 -3.18 7.26 4.38
C HIS A 283 -4.07 6.01 4.18
N SER A 284 -3.94 5.30 3.05
CA SER A 284 -4.67 4.05 2.82
C SER A 284 -4.09 2.90 3.64
N HIS A 285 -4.94 1.94 4.02
CA HIS A 285 -4.57 0.72 4.74
C HIS A 285 -4.32 -0.49 3.81
N PHE A 286 -4.57 -0.35 2.52
CA PHE A 286 -4.35 -1.40 1.52
C PHE A 286 -3.59 -0.86 0.30
N ALA A 287 -3.23 -1.75 -0.64
CA ALA A 287 -2.40 -1.49 -1.82
C ALA A 287 -3.07 -0.59 -2.89
N SER A 288 -3.56 0.58 -2.48
CA SER A 288 -4.30 1.54 -3.31
C SER A 288 -3.52 2.82 -3.62
N ASN A 289 -2.37 3.02 -2.98
CA ASN A 289 -1.54 4.20 -3.13
C ASN A 289 -0.04 3.84 -3.18
N ASN A 290 0.26 2.54 -3.26
CA ASN A 290 1.57 1.97 -3.47
C ASN A 290 1.45 0.66 -4.28
N VAL A 291 2.56 0.14 -4.79
CA VAL A 291 2.60 -1.09 -5.61
C VAL A 291 3.91 -1.83 -5.38
N ALA A 292 3.90 -3.17 -5.36
CA ALA A 292 5.12 -3.96 -5.26
C ALA A 292 5.88 -4.04 -6.60
N ASN A 293 5.16 -4.40 -7.67
CA ASN A 293 5.75 -4.71 -8.98
C ASN A 293 5.47 -3.59 -10.01
N GLY A 294 5.82 -2.36 -9.68
CA GLY A 294 5.43 -1.21 -10.49
C GLY A 294 6.15 0.09 -10.15
N VAL A 295 5.52 1.20 -10.52
CA VAL A 295 6.01 2.56 -10.25
C VAL A 295 4.98 3.32 -9.45
N THR A 296 5.43 4.01 -8.41
CA THR A 296 4.58 4.94 -7.66
C THR A 296 4.82 6.37 -8.14
N ILE A 297 3.75 7.03 -8.60
CA ILE A 297 3.71 8.48 -8.80
C ILE A 297 3.35 9.12 -7.46
N ASP A 298 4.36 9.66 -6.77
CA ASP A 298 4.22 10.26 -5.46
C ASP A 298 4.10 11.79 -5.56
N LEU A 299 2.88 12.28 -5.32
CA LEU A 299 2.52 13.69 -5.45
C LEU A 299 2.90 14.53 -4.23
N SER A 300 3.56 13.95 -3.21
CA SER A 300 3.90 14.64 -1.96
C SER A 300 4.79 15.89 -2.12
N ARG A 301 5.47 16.05 -3.26
CA ARG A 301 6.22 17.27 -3.61
C ARG A 301 5.32 18.41 -4.11
N MET A 302 4.09 18.11 -4.50
CA MET A 302 3.02 19.09 -4.78
C MET A 302 2.19 19.36 -3.52
N ASN A 303 2.88 19.69 -2.41
CA ASN A 303 2.28 20.03 -1.11
C ASN A 303 2.36 21.54 -0.90
N TRP A 304 1.31 22.24 -1.33
CA TRP A 304 1.20 23.68 -1.25
C TRP A 304 -0.27 24.07 -1.12
N THR A 305 -0.52 25.25 -0.56
CA THR A 305 -1.85 25.83 -0.42
C THR A 305 -1.74 27.33 -0.66
N VAL A 306 -2.61 27.88 -1.50
CA VAL A 306 -2.65 29.31 -1.82
C VAL A 306 -4.08 29.79 -1.67
N TYR A 307 -4.30 30.78 -0.83
CA TYR A 307 -5.59 31.45 -0.71
C TYR A 307 -5.69 32.60 -1.72
N ASN A 308 -6.78 32.64 -2.48
CA ASN A 308 -7.13 33.75 -3.35
C ASN A 308 -8.25 34.56 -2.70
N LYS A 309 -7.95 35.82 -2.34
CA LYS A 309 -8.91 36.71 -1.67
C LYS A 309 -10.05 37.18 -2.58
N ASP A 310 -9.81 37.31 -3.88
CA ASP A 310 -10.80 37.83 -4.82
C ASP A 310 -11.87 36.78 -5.15
N SER A 311 -11.47 35.51 -5.26
CA SER A 311 -12.39 34.39 -5.50
C SER A 311 -12.84 33.67 -4.22
N GLU A 312 -12.22 33.97 -3.07
CA GLU A 312 -12.37 33.25 -1.80
C GLU A 312 -12.09 31.74 -1.89
N LEU A 313 -11.27 31.33 -2.85
CA LEU A 313 -10.89 29.92 -3.05
C LEU A 313 -9.52 29.61 -2.44
N ALA A 314 -9.38 28.39 -1.93
CA ALA A 314 -8.11 27.78 -1.61
C ALA A 314 -7.67 26.87 -2.76
N PHE A 315 -6.53 27.19 -3.38
CA PHE A 315 -5.87 26.31 -4.35
C PHE A 315 -4.92 25.39 -3.61
N ILE A 316 -5.19 24.08 -3.68
CA ILE A 316 -4.51 23.08 -2.85
C ILE A 316 -3.84 22.04 -3.74
N GLY A 317 -2.55 21.83 -3.51
CA GLY A 317 -1.77 20.79 -4.18
C GLY A 317 -2.15 19.38 -3.70
N PRO A 318 -2.10 18.36 -4.57
CA PRO A 318 -2.61 17.01 -4.30
C PRO A 318 -1.81 16.22 -3.27
N GLY A 319 -0.56 16.63 -3.02
CA GLY A 319 0.31 16.05 -1.99
C GLY A 319 0.06 16.61 -0.60
N SER A 320 -0.81 17.61 -0.47
CA SER A 320 -1.06 18.29 0.80
C SER A 320 -1.77 17.39 1.81
N ARG A 321 -1.52 17.66 3.09
CA ARG A 321 -2.20 17.04 4.24
C ARG A 321 -3.01 18.10 4.97
N TRP A 322 -4.11 17.70 5.61
CA TRP A 322 -5.06 18.67 6.18
C TRP A 322 -4.45 19.61 7.21
N GLY A 323 -3.49 19.15 8.01
CA GLY A 323 -2.78 20.01 8.97
C GLY A 323 -2.09 21.20 8.31
N SER A 324 -1.39 20.99 7.19
CA SER A 324 -0.72 22.10 6.48
C SER A 324 -1.71 23.02 5.76
N VAL A 325 -2.80 22.46 5.23
CA VAL A 325 -3.86 23.24 4.57
C VAL A 325 -4.52 24.20 5.55
N TYR A 326 -4.98 23.73 6.71
CA TYR A 326 -5.61 24.61 7.70
C TYR A 326 -4.61 25.63 8.27
N SER A 327 -3.37 25.22 8.54
CA SER A 327 -2.30 26.13 8.99
C SER A 327 -2.07 27.31 8.02
N GLU A 328 -2.24 27.09 6.71
CA GLU A 328 -2.15 28.16 5.72
C GLU A 328 -3.41 29.02 5.65
N ILE A 329 -4.59 28.39 5.55
CA ILE A 329 -5.86 29.10 5.31
C ILE A 329 -6.31 29.92 6.53
N GLU A 330 -6.02 29.46 7.74
CA GLU A 330 -6.39 30.15 8.98
C GLU A 330 -5.67 31.50 9.15
N LYS A 331 -4.55 31.73 8.45
CA LYS A 331 -3.85 33.04 8.41
C LYS A 331 -4.71 34.16 7.82
N TYR A 332 -5.74 33.79 7.06
CA TYR A 332 -6.66 34.71 6.37
C TYR A 332 -8.02 34.77 7.06
N GLU A 333 -8.15 34.24 8.28
CA GLU A 333 -9.42 34.15 9.02
C GLU A 333 -10.48 33.33 8.28
N ARG A 334 -10.03 32.37 7.47
CA ARG A 334 -10.87 31.43 6.71
C ARG A 334 -10.73 30.01 7.22
N SER A 335 -11.70 29.19 6.87
CA SER A 335 -11.71 27.73 7.02
C SER A 335 -12.31 27.09 5.77
N LEU A 336 -12.29 25.77 5.70
CA LEU A 336 -12.86 24.99 4.60
C LEU A 336 -13.39 23.63 5.08
N THR A 337 -14.21 22.99 4.25
CA THR A 337 -14.77 21.66 4.54
C THR A 337 -13.74 20.59 4.20
N GLY A 338 -12.96 20.16 5.20
CA GLY A 338 -11.87 19.20 5.00
C GLY A 338 -11.81 18.10 6.07
N GLY A 339 -10.69 17.37 6.08
CA GLY A 339 -10.45 16.24 6.97
C GLY A 339 -10.40 16.58 8.46
N ARG A 340 -10.52 15.55 9.30
CA ARG A 340 -10.57 15.64 10.77
C ARG A 340 -9.29 15.17 11.48
N LEU A 341 -8.30 14.73 10.71
CA LEU A 341 -6.97 14.33 11.18
C LEU A 341 -5.93 15.06 10.34
N ALA A 342 -4.95 15.67 11.01
CA ALA A 342 -3.94 16.52 10.37
C ALA A 342 -3.09 15.78 9.34
N SER A 343 -2.81 14.50 9.57
CA SER A 343 -1.97 13.65 8.72
C SER A 343 -2.66 13.18 7.44
N VAL A 344 -4.00 13.20 7.37
CA VAL A 344 -4.73 12.68 6.21
C VAL A 344 -4.46 13.54 4.98
N GLY A 345 -4.21 12.88 3.83
CA GLY A 345 -4.00 13.55 2.55
C GLY A 345 -5.28 14.13 1.96
N VAL A 346 -5.17 15.29 1.32
CA VAL A 346 -6.30 15.98 0.66
C VAL A 346 -6.90 15.12 -0.45
N SER A 347 -6.07 14.67 -1.40
CA SER A 347 -6.57 14.00 -2.61
C SER A 347 -7.43 12.77 -2.33
N GLY A 348 -6.93 11.86 -1.49
CA GLY A 348 -7.67 10.63 -1.18
C GLY A 348 -8.98 10.92 -0.45
N LEU A 349 -8.95 11.83 0.53
CA LEU A 349 -10.15 12.18 1.31
C LEU A 349 -11.22 12.82 0.44
N VAL A 350 -10.85 13.84 -0.36
CA VAL A 350 -11.79 14.60 -1.18
C VAL A 350 -12.34 13.74 -2.32
N LEU A 351 -11.52 12.96 -3.01
CA LEU A 351 -11.98 12.14 -4.14
C LEU A 351 -12.90 10.98 -3.72
N GLY A 352 -12.87 10.58 -2.44
CA GLY A 352 -13.81 9.61 -1.88
C GLY A 352 -14.99 10.23 -1.12
N GLY A 353 -15.19 11.55 -1.19
CA GLY A 353 -16.25 12.28 -0.51
C GLY A 353 -15.71 13.14 0.64
N GLY A 354 -15.32 12.48 1.74
CA GLY A 354 -14.63 13.13 2.86
C GLY A 354 -15.55 13.72 3.93
N ILE A 355 -15.62 13.09 5.10
CA ILE A 355 -16.40 13.57 6.25
C ILE A 355 -15.59 14.63 7.02
N SER A 356 -16.22 15.78 7.25
CA SER A 356 -15.71 16.92 8.02
C SER A 356 -16.51 17.13 9.31
N PHE A 357 -15.99 17.90 10.27
CA PHE A 357 -16.85 18.43 11.34
C PHE A 357 -17.89 19.42 10.79
N HIS A 358 -17.66 19.99 9.60
CA HIS A 358 -18.61 20.87 8.92
C HIS A 358 -19.64 20.14 8.04
N THR A 359 -19.72 18.79 8.09
CA THR A 359 -20.60 18.05 7.16
C THR A 359 -22.07 18.46 7.26
N GLY A 360 -22.60 18.66 8.48
CA GLY A 360 -23.99 19.08 8.66
C GLY A 360 -24.29 20.48 8.16
N THR A 361 -23.32 21.39 8.22
CA THR A 361 -23.51 22.76 7.74
C THR A 361 -23.23 22.91 6.24
N ARG A 362 -22.25 22.16 5.70
CA ARG A 362 -21.61 22.43 4.40
C ARG A 362 -21.46 21.22 3.46
N GLY A 363 -21.93 20.04 3.82
CA GLY A 363 -21.77 18.83 3.00
C GLY A 363 -20.39 18.17 3.14
N PHE A 364 -20.12 17.18 2.29
CA PHE A 364 -18.85 16.47 2.28
C PHE A 364 -17.73 17.36 1.72
N ALA A 365 -16.47 17.02 1.97
CA ALA A 365 -15.33 17.79 1.49
C ALA A 365 -15.31 17.94 -0.04
N CYS A 366 -15.78 16.92 -0.77
CA CYS A 366 -15.94 16.97 -2.22
C CYS A 366 -16.95 18.02 -2.70
N ASP A 367 -17.97 18.32 -1.91
CA ASP A 367 -19.03 19.27 -2.28
C ASP A 367 -18.47 20.70 -2.36
N ALA A 368 -17.47 21.01 -1.52
CA ALA A 368 -16.79 22.31 -1.49
C ALA A 368 -15.84 22.55 -2.67
N VAL A 369 -15.53 21.54 -3.50
CA VAL A 369 -14.66 21.75 -4.66
C VAL A 369 -15.40 22.48 -5.78
N LYS A 370 -14.78 23.53 -6.31
CA LYS A 370 -15.26 24.32 -7.45
C LYS A 370 -14.55 23.99 -8.76
N ASN A 371 -13.31 23.52 -8.69
CA ASN A 371 -12.56 23.08 -9.87
C ASN A 371 -11.51 22.02 -9.48
N TYR A 372 -11.35 21.02 -10.35
CA TYR A 372 -10.21 20.10 -10.34
C TYR A 372 -9.34 20.35 -11.56
N GLU A 373 -8.03 20.52 -11.37
CA GLU A 373 -7.08 20.35 -12.48
C GLU A 373 -6.68 18.88 -12.55
N VAL A 374 -6.81 18.27 -13.73
CA VAL A 374 -6.73 16.81 -13.90
C VAL A 374 -5.81 16.46 -15.06
N VAL A 375 -4.86 15.56 -14.81
CA VAL A 375 -4.06 14.90 -15.85
C VAL A 375 -4.77 13.62 -16.27
N LEU A 376 -5.20 13.57 -17.54
CA LEU A 376 -5.86 12.39 -18.12
C LEU A 376 -4.85 11.36 -18.63
N ALA A 377 -5.32 10.15 -18.94
CA ALA A 377 -4.47 9.03 -19.40
C ALA A 377 -3.65 9.35 -20.66
N ASN A 378 -4.18 10.22 -21.53
CA ASN A 378 -3.50 10.69 -22.74
C ASN A 378 -2.50 11.85 -22.47
N GLY A 379 -2.34 12.27 -21.22
CA GLY A 379 -1.45 13.36 -20.80
C GLY A 379 -2.03 14.77 -20.91
N SER A 380 -3.24 14.94 -21.45
CA SER A 380 -3.89 16.26 -21.43
C SER A 380 -4.18 16.71 -20.00
N ILE A 381 -4.01 18.01 -19.75
CA ILE A 381 -4.30 18.65 -18.49
C ILE A 381 -5.57 19.46 -18.70
N VAL A 382 -6.63 19.12 -17.97
CA VAL A 382 -7.97 19.71 -18.13
C VAL A 382 -8.48 20.27 -16.80
N ASN A 383 -9.39 21.24 -16.88
CA ASN A 383 -10.14 21.72 -15.73
C ASN A 383 -11.53 21.09 -15.72
N ALA A 384 -11.92 20.51 -14.59
CA ALA A 384 -13.25 19.97 -14.38
C ALA A 384 -13.99 20.80 -13.33
N ASN A 385 -15.04 21.51 -13.77
CA ASN A 385 -15.86 22.42 -12.96
C ASN A 385 -17.31 22.46 -13.49
N GLU A 386 -18.13 23.38 -12.96
CA GLU A 386 -19.55 23.52 -13.33
C GLU A 386 -19.80 23.94 -14.80
N ARG A 387 -18.77 24.41 -15.52
CA ARG A 387 -18.89 24.93 -16.89
C ARG A 387 -18.05 24.16 -17.92
N GLU A 388 -17.01 23.48 -17.46
CA GLU A 388 -16.05 22.74 -18.30
C GLU A 388 -15.89 21.32 -17.74
N HIS A 389 -15.98 20.30 -18.60
CA HIS A 389 -15.89 18.89 -18.19
C HIS A 389 -16.80 18.54 -16.99
N VAL A 390 -18.05 19.02 -17.04
CA VAL A 390 -19.05 18.95 -15.94
C VAL A 390 -19.31 17.51 -15.46
N ASP A 391 -19.26 16.56 -16.37
CA ASP A 391 -19.41 15.14 -16.06
C ASP A 391 -18.21 14.58 -15.28
N LEU A 392 -16.99 14.93 -15.67
CA LEU A 392 -15.77 14.62 -14.92
C LEU A 392 -15.77 15.29 -13.54
N PHE A 393 -16.25 16.54 -13.46
CA PHE A 393 -16.35 17.28 -12.21
C PHE A 393 -17.23 16.55 -11.20
N LYS A 394 -18.44 16.14 -11.61
CA LYS A 394 -19.34 15.34 -10.77
C LYS A 394 -18.72 13.99 -10.40
N ALA A 395 -18.11 13.30 -11.36
CA ALA A 395 -17.52 11.97 -11.13
C ALA A 395 -16.36 11.98 -10.12
N LEU A 396 -15.54 13.02 -10.09
CA LEU A 396 -14.43 13.16 -9.13
C LEU A 396 -14.90 13.40 -7.69
N LYS A 397 -16.16 13.82 -7.49
CA LYS A 397 -16.77 13.99 -6.17
C LYS A 397 -17.32 12.65 -5.63
N GLY A 398 -16.41 11.71 -5.35
CA GLY A 398 -16.73 10.40 -4.78
C GLY A 398 -16.27 9.20 -5.62
N GLY A 399 -15.94 9.41 -6.90
CA GLY A 399 -15.51 8.33 -7.78
C GLY A 399 -14.03 7.95 -7.68
N SER A 400 -13.30 8.44 -6.68
CA SER A 400 -11.91 8.04 -6.39
C SER A 400 -10.96 8.25 -7.59
N SER A 401 -9.89 7.45 -7.70
CA SER A 401 -8.84 7.57 -8.73
C SER A 401 -9.17 6.87 -10.06
N ASN A 402 -10.41 7.00 -10.55
CA ASN A 402 -10.90 6.31 -11.75
C ASN A 402 -10.75 7.07 -13.07
N PHE A 403 -10.53 8.39 -13.03
CA PHE A 403 -10.72 9.25 -14.22
C PHE A 403 -9.49 10.06 -14.62
N GLY A 404 -8.46 10.11 -13.77
CA GLY A 404 -7.34 11.02 -13.94
C GLY A 404 -6.51 11.14 -12.66
N ILE A 405 -5.35 11.79 -12.77
CA ILE A 405 -4.56 12.24 -11.63
C ILE A 405 -4.88 13.71 -11.39
N VAL A 406 -5.55 14.01 -10.27
CA VAL A 406 -5.82 15.40 -9.89
C VAL A 406 -4.53 16.06 -9.41
N THR A 407 -4.23 17.23 -9.97
CA THR A 407 -3.01 18.03 -9.70
C THR A 407 -3.27 19.36 -9.02
N ARG A 408 -4.54 19.77 -8.90
CA ARG A 408 -4.98 20.91 -8.08
C ARG A 408 -6.44 20.76 -7.66
N PHE A 409 -6.74 21.13 -6.43
CA PHE A 409 -8.08 21.25 -5.89
C PHE A 409 -8.37 22.73 -5.61
N ASP A 410 -9.38 23.31 -6.25
CA ASP A 410 -9.83 24.67 -5.99
C ASP A 410 -11.07 24.57 -5.10
N MET A 411 -10.90 24.80 -3.79
CA MET A 411 -11.92 24.60 -2.77
C MET A 411 -12.51 25.92 -2.28
N GLU A 412 -13.82 25.97 -2.15
CA GLU A 412 -14.54 27.06 -1.50
C GLU A 412 -14.11 27.16 -0.02
N THR A 413 -13.76 28.37 0.40
CA THR A 413 -13.51 28.69 1.81
C THR A 413 -14.68 29.47 2.39
N PHE A 414 -14.73 29.57 3.71
CA PHE A 414 -15.69 30.39 4.43
C PHE A 414 -15.02 31.07 5.63
N GLU A 415 -15.64 32.13 6.16
CA GLU A 415 -15.15 32.79 7.37
C GLU A 415 -15.01 31.78 8.52
N ALA A 416 -13.84 31.74 9.15
CA ALA A 416 -13.64 30.95 10.35
C ALA A 416 -14.50 31.51 11.49
N ALA A 417 -14.95 30.64 12.40
CA ALA A 417 -15.68 31.07 13.59
C ALA A 417 -14.85 32.09 14.38
N LYS A 418 -15.44 33.23 14.73
CA LYS A 418 -14.73 34.28 15.47
C LYS A 418 -14.26 33.74 16.82
N GLY A 419 -12.96 33.88 17.08
CA GLY A 419 -12.31 33.33 18.26
C GLY A 419 -12.00 31.83 18.19
N GLY A 420 -12.39 31.13 17.12
CA GLY A 420 -12.19 29.69 16.95
C GLY A 420 -13.44 28.86 17.25
N ILE A 421 -13.35 27.57 16.92
CA ILE A 421 -14.37 26.56 17.23
C ILE A 421 -14.22 26.08 18.68
N TYR A 422 -15.26 25.49 19.24
CA TYR A 422 -15.20 24.89 20.57
C TYR A 422 -15.28 23.40 20.42
N GLY A 423 -14.25 22.69 20.87
CA GLY A 423 -14.27 21.25 20.81
C GLY A 423 -13.04 20.57 21.38
N GLY A 424 -13.09 19.26 21.36
CA GLY A 424 -12.09 18.36 21.92
C GLY A 424 -12.71 17.00 22.18
N ILE A 425 -12.08 16.24 23.08
CA ILE A 425 -12.56 14.92 23.48
C ILE A 425 -13.03 14.94 24.93
N LEU A 426 -14.13 14.25 25.17
CA LEU A 426 -14.51 13.75 26.47
C LEU A 426 -14.18 12.26 26.51
N ARG A 427 -13.46 11.82 27.55
CA ARG A 427 -13.07 10.43 27.75
C ARG A 427 -13.87 9.82 28.89
N TYR A 428 -14.43 8.64 28.67
CA TYR A 428 -15.23 7.93 29.67
C TYR A 428 -14.71 6.51 29.89
N ASN A 429 -14.98 5.98 31.09
CA ASN A 429 -14.92 4.55 31.34
C ASN A 429 -15.97 3.82 30.49
N TYR A 430 -15.67 2.58 30.12
CA TYR A 430 -16.57 1.76 29.29
C TYR A 430 -17.94 1.49 29.94
N GLU A 431 -18.05 1.58 31.27
CA GLU A 431 -19.32 1.44 32.00
C GLU A 431 -20.39 2.45 31.55
N HIS A 432 -19.99 3.61 31.00
CA HIS A 432 -20.91 4.62 30.49
C HIS A 432 -21.40 4.37 29.05
N LYS A 433 -21.04 3.22 28.45
CA LYS A 433 -21.41 2.83 27.07
C LYS A 433 -22.88 3.08 26.75
N ALA A 434 -23.80 2.60 27.59
CA ALA A 434 -25.23 2.75 27.35
C ALA A 434 -25.66 4.23 27.25
N ALA A 435 -25.27 5.05 28.22
CA ALA A 435 -25.61 6.48 28.25
C ALA A 435 -25.00 7.24 27.06
N VAL A 436 -23.78 6.87 26.65
CA VAL A 436 -23.12 7.48 25.49
C VAL A 436 -23.81 7.09 24.18
N LEU A 437 -24.23 5.83 24.03
CA LEU A 437 -24.99 5.38 22.85
C LEU A 437 -26.38 6.04 22.77
N ASP A 438 -27.10 6.17 23.90
CA ASP A 438 -28.38 6.88 23.94
C ASP A 438 -28.22 8.34 23.50
N GLN A 439 -27.14 8.99 23.93
CA GLN A 439 -26.85 10.35 23.54
C GLN A 439 -26.44 10.46 22.06
N LEU A 440 -25.75 9.48 21.50
CA LEU A 440 -25.47 9.40 20.06
C LEU A 440 -26.76 9.35 19.25
N VAL A 441 -27.68 8.45 19.63
CA VAL A 441 -28.98 8.29 18.94
C VAL A 441 -29.74 9.62 18.95
N ARG A 442 -29.88 10.22 20.14
CA ARG A 442 -30.56 11.50 20.31
C ARG A 442 -29.91 12.61 19.50
N MET A 443 -28.58 12.70 19.51
CA MET A 443 -27.85 13.73 18.76
C MET A 443 -28.13 13.60 17.27
N ILE A 444 -28.02 12.39 16.71
CA ILE A 444 -28.27 12.16 15.28
C ILE A 444 -29.70 12.57 14.90
N ASP A 445 -30.69 12.26 15.73
CA ASP A 445 -32.09 12.57 15.43
C ASP A 445 -32.38 14.08 15.45
N MET A 446 -31.77 14.80 16.38
CA MET A 446 -31.97 16.25 16.53
C MET A 446 -30.92 17.09 15.78
N ASN A 447 -29.93 16.49 15.12
CA ASN A 447 -28.79 17.23 14.54
C ASN A 447 -29.22 18.28 13.50
N HIS A 448 -30.37 18.09 12.84
CA HIS A 448 -30.92 19.08 11.92
C HIS A 448 -31.26 20.43 12.58
N GLU A 449 -31.47 20.45 13.90
CA GLU A 449 -31.66 21.67 14.71
C GLU A 449 -30.32 22.34 15.08
N HIS A 450 -29.23 21.54 15.12
CA HIS A 450 -27.87 21.97 15.48
C HIS A 450 -26.83 21.40 14.50
N PRO A 451 -26.91 21.72 13.20
CA PRO A 451 -26.04 21.13 12.18
C PRO A 451 -24.55 21.49 12.35
N GLU A 452 -24.25 22.50 13.18
CA GLU A 452 -22.92 22.91 13.58
C GLU A 452 -22.24 21.97 14.58
N ASP A 453 -22.99 21.06 15.21
CA ASP A 453 -22.49 20.12 16.20
C ASP A 453 -22.10 18.77 15.55
N ALA A 454 -20.89 18.31 15.84
CA ALA A 454 -20.39 17.02 15.39
C ALA A 454 -19.91 16.17 16.57
N MET A 455 -20.30 14.90 16.59
CA MET A 455 -20.00 13.96 17.68
C MET A 455 -19.65 12.54 17.20
N PRO A 456 -18.51 12.35 16.53
CA PRO A 456 -18.00 11.00 16.35
C PRO A 456 -17.58 10.39 17.69
N ILE A 457 -17.83 9.10 17.87
CA ILE A 457 -17.53 8.38 19.11
C ILE A 457 -16.65 7.19 18.78
N ALA A 458 -15.55 7.03 19.52
CA ALA A 458 -14.67 5.88 19.40
C ALA A 458 -14.71 5.05 20.69
N PHE A 459 -14.91 3.75 20.55
CA PHE A 459 -14.66 2.75 21.59
C PHE A 459 -13.29 2.14 21.30
N MET A 460 -12.39 2.18 22.28
CA MET A 460 -10.98 1.83 22.08
C MET A 460 -10.51 0.88 23.17
N SER A 461 -10.01 -0.28 22.76
CA SER A 461 -9.31 -1.26 23.57
C SER A 461 -7.89 -1.38 23.05
N SER A 462 -6.90 -0.98 23.84
CA SER A 462 -5.49 -1.02 23.44
C SER A 462 -4.61 -1.29 24.64
N GLY A 463 -3.58 -2.12 24.46
CA GLY A 463 -2.70 -2.54 25.55
C GLY A 463 -3.44 -3.33 26.63
N SER A 464 -2.83 -3.34 27.81
CA SER A 464 -3.37 -3.95 29.05
C SER A 464 -4.43 -3.10 29.76
N GLY A 465 -4.73 -1.90 29.24
CA GLY A 465 -5.70 -0.98 29.82
C GLY A 465 -7.16 -1.42 29.61
N PRO A 466 -8.10 -0.92 30.44
CA PRO A 466 -9.52 -1.11 30.21
C PRO A 466 -9.94 -0.41 28.91
N THR A 467 -10.98 -0.92 28.27
CA THR A 467 -11.64 -0.23 27.16
C THR A 467 -12.07 1.17 27.62
N THR A 468 -11.87 2.17 26.76
CA THR A 468 -12.33 3.54 27.02
C THR A 468 -13.22 4.03 25.88
N ILE A 469 -14.04 5.03 26.18
CA ILE A 469 -14.88 5.72 25.21
C ILE A 469 -14.32 7.12 25.00
N ILE A 470 -14.14 7.52 23.75
CA ILE A 470 -13.71 8.85 23.35
C ILE A 470 -14.85 9.48 22.55
N ALA A 471 -15.58 10.40 23.17
CA ALA A 471 -16.58 11.21 22.49
C ALA A 471 -15.93 12.52 22.04
N TYR A 472 -15.77 12.70 20.74
CA TYR A 472 -15.43 14.01 20.21
C TYR A 472 -16.68 14.89 20.32
N THR A 473 -16.53 16.10 20.81
CA THR A 473 -17.63 17.07 20.79
C THR A 473 -17.08 18.35 20.17
N VAL A 474 -17.69 18.76 19.07
CA VAL A 474 -17.21 19.88 18.28
C VAL A 474 -18.40 20.73 17.87
N ASN A 475 -18.44 21.97 18.35
CA ASN A 475 -19.34 22.99 17.84
C ASN A 475 -18.54 23.90 16.89
N THR A 476 -18.91 23.83 15.60
CA THR A 476 -18.19 24.53 14.54
C THR A 476 -18.43 26.04 14.48
N LEU A 477 -19.36 26.56 15.29
CA LEU A 477 -19.58 28.00 15.50
C LEU A 477 -18.88 28.53 16.76
N GLY A 478 -18.26 27.64 17.56
CA GLY A 478 -17.62 28.02 18.82
C GLY A 478 -18.60 28.21 19.98
N ILE A 479 -19.79 27.64 19.95
CA ILE A 479 -20.73 27.69 21.07
C ILE A 479 -20.31 26.64 22.11
N GLU A 480 -19.91 27.10 23.30
CA GLU A 480 -19.32 26.22 24.32
C GLU A 480 -20.36 25.36 25.05
N ASN A 481 -21.55 25.91 25.28
CA ASN A 481 -22.64 25.27 26.00
C ASN A 481 -23.74 24.79 25.05
N SER A 482 -23.38 24.16 23.93
CA SER A 482 -24.39 23.56 23.06
C SER A 482 -25.20 22.53 23.85
N THR A 483 -26.52 22.62 23.73
CA THR A 483 -27.47 21.69 24.33
C THR A 483 -27.30 20.26 23.79
N SER A 484 -26.72 20.10 22.60
CA SER A 484 -26.42 18.80 21.99
C SER A 484 -25.45 17.94 22.81
N PHE A 485 -24.62 18.55 23.67
CA PHE A 485 -23.60 17.83 24.46
C PHE A 485 -23.90 17.81 25.96
N ALA A 486 -24.99 18.43 26.41
CA ALA A 486 -25.27 18.64 27.84
C ALA A 486 -25.29 17.32 28.64
N SER A 487 -25.92 16.27 28.10
CA SER A 487 -25.97 14.96 28.77
C SER A 487 -24.59 14.34 28.94
N LEU A 488 -23.69 14.48 27.95
CA LEU A 488 -22.31 13.97 28.04
C LEU A 488 -21.51 14.74 29.09
N ALA A 489 -21.65 16.07 29.12
CA ALA A 489 -20.93 16.91 30.07
C ALA A 489 -21.33 16.61 31.54
N ALA A 490 -22.54 16.09 31.77
CA ALA A 490 -23.02 15.70 33.09
C ALA A 490 -22.53 14.31 33.55
N LEU A 491 -22.06 13.46 32.63
CA LEU A 491 -21.51 12.14 32.98
C LEU A 491 -20.11 12.30 33.58
N PRO A 492 -19.74 11.50 34.61
CA PRO A 492 -18.37 11.46 35.12
C PRO A 492 -17.39 11.07 34.01
N ASN A 493 -16.54 12.01 33.60
CA ASN A 493 -15.50 11.77 32.61
C ASN A 493 -14.15 11.59 33.30
N ILE A 494 -13.27 10.83 32.66
CA ILE A 494 -11.87 10.61 33.08
C ILE A 494 -10.90 11.51 32.31
N GLY A 495 -11.42 12.46 31.52
CA GLY A 495 -10.65 13.43 30.77
C GLY A 495 -11.54 14.33 29.92
N ASP A 496 -11.26 15.63 29.93
CA ASP A 496 -11.90 16.64 29.11
C ASP A 496 -10.81 17.54 28.50
N THR A 497 -10.71 17.54 27.18
CA THR A 497 -9.79 18.42 26.44
C THR A 497 -10.49 19.53 25.69
N ARG A 498 -11.82 19.67 25.87
CA ARG A 498 -12.61 20.65 25.16
C ARG A 498 -12.19 22.05 25.53
N ARG A 499 -11.91 22.83 24.51
CA ARG A 499 -11.54 24.23 24.63
C ARG A 499 -11.77 24.92 23.29
N ARG A 500 -11.63 26.23 23.30
CA ARG A 500 -11.64 27.01 22.07
C ARG A 500 -10.31 26.84 21.32
N LEU A 501 -10.38 26.47 20.04
CA LEU A 501 -9.25 26.17 19.17
C LEU A 501 -9.51 26.66 17.75
N SER A 502 -8.45 26.83 16.96
CA SER A 502 -8.61 26.81 15.51
C SER A 502 -8.98 25.39 15.02
N TYR A 503 -9.51 25.26 13.81
CA TYR A 503 -9.83 23.94 13.25
C TYR A 503 -8.54 23.12 13.08
N GLY A 504 -7.48 23.75 12.57
CA GLY A 504 -6.15 23.15 12.43
C GLY A 504 -5.58 22.65 13.75
N GLN A 505 -5.73 23.41 14.84
CA GLN A 505 -5.30 23.00 16.18
C GLN A 505 -6.11 21.80 16.70
N LEU A 506 -7.43 21.79 16.50
CA LEU A 506 -8.29 20.68 16.91
C LEU A 506 -7.87 19.37 16.25
N ILE A 507 -7.70 19.36 14.92
CA ILE A 507 -7.37 18.13 14.19
C ILE A 507 -5.92 17.66 14.39
N SER A 508 -5.04 18.56 14.83
CA SER A 508 -3.64 18.24 15.14
C SER A 508 -3.49 17.65 16.55
N ALA A 509 -4.46 17.90 17.43
CA ALA A 509 -4.52 17.31 18.77
C ALA A 509 -5.14 15.91 18.78
N SER A 510 -5.81 15.50 17.69
CA SER A 510 -6.36 14.15 17.54
C SER A 510 -5.24 13.13 17.34
N PRO A 511 -5.25 12.00 18.08
CA PRO A 511 -4.25 10.95 17.91
C PRO A 511 -4.36 10.29 16.52
N ASP A 512 -3.22 9.90 15.97
CA ASP A 512 -3.10 9.14 14.71
C ASP A 512 -2.34 7.83 14.99
N SER A 513 -2.84 6.70 14.48
CA SER A 513 -2.27 5.36 14.70
C SER A 513 -1.33 4.91 13.58
N SER A 514 -0.64 5.85 12.94
CA SER A 514 0.32 5.55 11.88
C SER A 514 1.44 4.63 12.38
N GLY A 515 1.91 3.70 11.54
CA GLY A 515 3.01 2.81 11.87
C GLY A 515 2.59 1.41 12.32
N GLU A 516 1.32 1.05 12.14
CA GLU A 516 0.79 -0.29 12.43
C GLU A 516 0.37 -1.04 11.16
N ARG A 517 0.23 -2.37 11.25
CA ARG A 517 -0.58 -3.11 10.27
C ARG A 517 -2.03 -2.96 10.67
N THR A 518 -2.87 -2.47 9.77
CA THR A 518 -4.23 -2.06 10.15
C THR A 518 -5.26 -2.67 9.21
N VAL A 519 -6.34 -3.18 9.77
CA VAL A 519 -7.45 -3.78 9.03
C VAL A 519 -8.71 -2.99 9.32
N TRP A 520 -9.30 -2.43 8.26
CA TRP A 520 -10.53 -1.66 8.38
C TRP A 520 -11.71 -2.38 7.74
N PHE A 521 -12.88 -2.23 8.36
CA PHE A 521 -14.16 -2.58 7.77
C PHE A 521 -15.18 -1.50 8.11
N SER A 522 -16.08 -1.21 7.18
CA SER A 522 -17.12 -0.20 7.41
C SER A 522 -18.46 -0.58 6.81
N ILE A 523 -19.52 -0.34 7.56
CA ILE A 523 -20.90 -0.49 7.09
C ILE A 523 -21.72 0.70 7.58
N CYS A 524 -22.83 0.98 6.90
CA CYS A 524 -23.83 1.91 7.37
C CYS A 524 -25.09 1.17 7.85
N PHE A 525 -25.72 1.68 8.90
CA PHE A 525 -26.99 1.15 9.40
C PHE A 525 -27.80 2.27 10.03
N GLN A 526 -29.12 2.07 10.14
CA GLN A 526 -30.03 3.06 10.71
C GLN A 526 -29.69 3.35 12.18
N ASN A 527 -29.91 4.60 12.58
CA ASN A 527 -29.70 5.11 13.93
C ASN A 527 -30.72 4.51 14.92
N LYS A 528 -30.49 3.27 15.35
CA LYS A 528 -31.36 2.53 16.27
C LYS A 528 -30.53 1.98 17.43
N ILE A 529 -30.93 2.28 18.67
CA ILE A 529 -30.23 1.82 19.87
C ILE A 529 -30.05 0.30 19.89
N LYS A 530 -31.05 -0.46 19.43
CA LYS A 530 -30.99 -1.92 19.31
C LYS A 530 -29.81 -2.41 18.45
N ILE A 531 -29.51 -1.71 17.35
CA ILE A 531 -28.40 -2.06 16.45
C ILE A 531 -27.07 -1.69 17.10
N LEU A 532 -26.99 -0.51 17.72
CA LEU A 532 -25.80 -0.06 18.44
C LEU A 532 -25.45 -0.98 19.61
N THR A 533 -26.44 -1.43 20.39
CA THR A 533 -26.21 -2.41 21.46
C THR A 533 -25.66 -3.72 20.91
N LYS A 534 -26.28 -4.28 19.85
CA LYS A 534 -25.76 -5.50 19.21
C LYS A 534 -24.34 -5.32 18.68
N LEU A 535 -24.04 -4.18 18.04
CA LEU A 535 -22.69 -3.87 17.58
C LEU A 535 -21.69 -3.88 18.75
N MET A 536 -22.06 -3.35 19.90
CA MET A 536 -21.17 -3.35 21.06
C MET A 536 -21.04 -4.71 21.74
N ASP A 537 -22.05 -5.59 21.66
CA ASP A 537 -21.90 -6.99 22.08
C ASP A 537 -20.90 -7.71 21.16
N LEU A 538 -20.96 -7.44 19.85
CA LEU A 538 -20.00 -7.95 18.87
C LEU A 538 -18.59 -7.40 19.10
N TYR A 539 -18.47 -6.13 19.47
CA TYR A 539 -17.19 -5.52 19.87
C TYR A 539 -16.57 -6.24 21.06
N ASP A 540 -17.36 -6.49 22.11
CA ASP A 540 -16.90 -7.15 23.33
C ASP A 540 -16.39 -8.57 23.04
N GLY A 541 -17.11 -9.31 22.19
CA GLY A 541 -16.69 -10.62 21.69
C GLY A 541 -15.39 -10.57 20.89
N LEU A 542 -15.29 -9.68 19.90
CA LEU A 542 -14.10 -9.51 19.08
C LEU A 542 -12.85 -9.20 19.92
N VAL A 543 -12.96 -8.27 20.87
CA VAL A 543 -11.86 -7.90 21.76
C VAL A 543 -11.43 -9.10 22.61
N ALA A 544 -12.39 -9.84 23.17
CA ALA A 544 -12.09 -11.03 23.97
C ALA A 544 -11.42 -12.13 23.15
N ASP A 545 -11.86 -12.36 21.92
CA ASP A 545 -11.32 -13.40 21.04
C ASP A 545 -9.90 -13.06 20.55
N LEU A 546 -9.68 -11.83 20.09
CA LEU A 546 -8.34 -11.41 19.63
C LEU A 546 -7.31 -11.41 20.77
N ARG A 547 -7.70 -11.02 21.99
CA ARG A 547 -6.79 -11.01 23.16
C ARG A 547 -6.38 -12.41 23.63
N GLN A 548 -7.09 -13.47 23.25
CA GLN A 548 -6.68 -14.84 23.58
C GLN A 548 -5.44 -15.27 22.78
N VAL A 549 -5.19 -14.66 21.64
CA VAL A 549 -4.19 -15.13 20.66
C VAL A 549 -3.19 -14.06 20.24
N ILE A 550 -3.47 -12.79 20.51
CA ILE A 550 -2.58 -11.65 20.26
C ILE A 550 -2.20 -11.03 21.60
N ALA A 551 -0.90 -10.80 21.82
CA ALA A 551 -0.41 -10.14 23.02
C ALA A 551 -1.03 -8.74 23.16
N GLU A 552 -1.31 -8.34 24.41
CA GLU A 552 -2.06 -7.09 24.69
C GLU A 552 -1.38 -5.84 24.10
N ASP A 553 -0.04 -5.77 24.17
CA ASP A 553 0.75 -4.64 23.66
C ASP A 553 0.84 -4.61 22.12
N ASP A 554 0.47 -5.71 21.46
CA ASP A 554 0.47 -5.85 20.00
C ASP A 554 -0.91 -5.60 19.38
N LEU A 555 -1.94 -5.36 20.19
CA LEU A 555 -3.33 -5.24 19.74
C LEU A 555 -3.96 -3.90 20.11
N SER A 556 -4.57 -3.26 19.12
CA SER A 556 -5.55 -2.19 19.33
C SER A 556 -6.81 -2.49 18.52
N VAL A 557 -7.96 -2.42 19.17
CA VAL A 557 -9.28 -2.58 18.53
C VAL A 557 -10.07 -1.29 18.77
N GLN A 558 -10.56 -0.70 17.69
CA GLN A 558 -11.30 0.56 17.73
C GLN A 558 -12.57 0.46 16.89
N PHE A 559 -13.72 0.74 17.51
CA PHE A 559 -14.97 0.95 16.79
C PHE A 559 -15.32 2.43 16.83
N VAL A 560 -15.37 3.06 15.65
CA VAL A 560 -15.71 4.47 15.50
C VAL A 560 -17.11 4.60 14.88
N LEU A 561 -18.00 5.27 15.60
CA LEU A 561 -19.35 5.59 15.17
C LEU A 561 -19.40 7.02 14.66
N GLN A 562 -19.76 7.18 13.39
CA GLN A 562 -19.86 8.46 12.72
C GLN A 562 -21.34 8.79 12.49
N PRO A 563 -21.86 9.88 13.08
CA PRO A 563 -23.18 10.41 12.75
C PRO A 563 -23.37 10.60 11.25
N LEU A 564 -24.45 10.05 10.69
CA LEU A 564 -24.93 10.33 9.33
C LEU A 564 -26.43 10.66 9.35
N PRO A 565 -26.83 11.82 9.89
CA PRO A 565 -28.21 12.30 9.81
C PRO A 565 -28.66 12.45 8.35
N ILE A 566 -29.93 12.19 8.07
CA ILE A 566 -30.48 12.18 6.71
C ILE A 566 -30.28 13.53 5.98
N HIS A 567 -30.37 14.66 6.70
CA HIS A 567 -30.25 15.98 6.08
C HIS A 567 -28.85 16.26 5.50
N TYR A 568 -27.84 15.45 5.83
CA TYR A 568 -26.52 15.57 5.21
C TYR A 568 -26.58 15.27 3.70
N SER A 569 -27.49 14.40 3.26
CA SER A 569 -27.64 14.06 1.84
C SER A 569 -28.09 15.24 0.97
N GLN A 570 -28.75 16.23 1.57
CA GLN A 570 -29.31 17.38 0.85
C GLN A 570 -28.24 18.40 0.41
N LYS A 571 -27.09 18.45 1.10
CA LYS A 571 -26.06 19.48 0.89
C LYS A 571 -25.27 19.32 -0.41
N GLY A 572 -25.20 18.10 -0.94
CA GLY A 572 -24.48 17.75 -2.17
C GLY A 572 -25.36 17.05 -3.22
N ALA A 573 -26.68 16.99 -2.99
CA ALA A 573 -27.62 16.25 -3.83
C ALA A 573 -27.48 16.60 -5.33
N GLY A 574 -27.36 15.56 -6.17
CA GLY A 574 -27.13 15.68 -7.60
C GLY A 574 -25.75 16.21 -8.05
N SER A 575 -24.98 16.86 -7.16
CA SER A 575 -23.69 17.49 -7.48
C SER A 575 -22.49 16.55 -7.33
N ASN A 576 -22.66 15.44 -6.62
CA ASN A 576 -21.68 14.40 -6.41
C ASN A 576 -22.24 13.02 -6.79
N VAL A 577 -21.42 11.97 -6.71
CA VAL A 577 -21.81 10.59 -7.06
C VAL A 577 -22.01 9.69 -5.84
N LEU A 578 -22.04 10.24 -4.63
CA LEU A 578 -22.13 9.44 -3.41
C LEU A 578 -23.49 8.73 -3.28
N GLY A 579 -24.53 9.16 -4.00
CA GLY A 579 -25.85 8.54 -4.04
C GLY A 579 -26.67 8.69 -2.77
N LEU A 580 -26.22 9.49 -1.81
CA LEU A 580 -26.90 9.65 -0.52
C LEU A 580 -28.28 10.31 -0.63
N ASP A 581 -28.48 11.16 -1.63
CA ASP A 581 -29.77 11.80 -1.93
C ASP A 581 -30.86 10.78 -2.32
N GLN A 582 -30.46 9.59 -2.75
CA GLN A 582 -31.36 8.50 -3.14
C GLN A 582 -31.34 7.33 -2.13
N THR A 583 -30.18 7.04 -1.56
CA THR A 583 -29.95 5.82 -0.75
C THR A 583 -30.04 6.03 0.75
N LEU A 584 -29.87 7.28 1.24
CA LEU A 584 -30.01 7.61 2.65
C LEU A 584 -31.44 8.12 2.92
N ILE A 585 -32.32 7.21 3.30
CA ILE A 585 -33.74 7.48 3.58
C ILE A 585 -34.08 7.57 5.07
N HIS A 586 -33.11 7.28 5.94
CA HIS A 586 -33.22 7.36 7.40
C HIS A 586 -31.97 8.00 7.98
N ASN A 587 -32.08 8.50 9.21
CA ASN A 587 -30.92 8.81 10.02
C ASN A 587 -30.10 7.53 10.24
N SER A 588 -28.80 7.60 9.99
CA SER A 588 -27.92 6.44 10.03
C SER A 588 -26.61 6.74 10.74
N VAL A 589 -25.82 5.69 10.93
CA VAL A 589 -24.47 5.72 11.48
C VAL A 589 -23.55 5.06 10.47
N VAL A 590 -22.42 5.70 10.16
CA VAL A 590 -21.30 5.02 9.49
C VAL A 590 -20.40 4.46 10.58
N TRP A 591 -20.37 3.14 10.70
CA TRP A 591 -19.47 2.48 11.61
C TRP A 591 -18.17 2.12 10.88
N ASN A 592 -17.04 2.36 11.55
CA ASN A 592 -15.72 1.95 11.10
C ASN A 592 -15.07 1.11 12.20
N ALA A 593 -14.75 -0.15 11.89
CA ALA A 593 -13.89 -0.98 12.71
C ALA A 593 -12.45 -0.85 12.24
N ILE A 594 -11.54 -0.66 13.19
CA ILE A 594 -10.09 -0.59 12.97
C ILE A 594 -9.44 -1.58 13.94
N VAL A 595 -8.67 -2.51 13.41
CA VAL A 595 -7.83 -3.40 14.21
C VAL A 595 -6.38 -3.21 13.79
N ASP A 596 -5.56 -2.77 14.72
CA ASP A 596 -4.12 -2.56 14.55
C ASP A 596 -3.36 -3.73 15.20
N VAL A 597 -2.40 -4.29 14.45
CA VAL A 597 -1.61 -5.47 14.81
C VAL A 597 -0.17 -5.34 14.28
N LYS A 598 0.72 -6.26 14.71
CA LYS A 598 2.15 -6.22 14.37
C LYS A 598 2.54 -7.14 13.22
N THR A 599 1.94 -8.32 13.10
CA THR A 599 2.37 -9.35 12.14
C THR A 599 1.35 -9.61 11.02
N VAL A 600 1.80 -10.25 9.94
CA VAL A 600 0.96 -10.60 8.78
C VAL A 600 -0.12 -11.61 9.17
N GLU A 601 0.21 -12.55 10.05
CA GLU A 601 -0.67 -13.60 10.54
C GLU A 601 -1.79 -13.01 11.41
N GLN A 602 -1.42 -12.08 12.31
CA GLN A 602 -2.38 -11.32 13.12
C GLN A 602 -3.32 -10.49 12.24
N GLU A 603 -2.79 -9.88 11.16
CA GLU A 603 -3.60 -9.11 10.21
C GLU A 603 -4.62 -10.00 9.49
N ALA A 604 -4.19 -11.19 9.04
CA ALA A 604 -5.07 -12.16 8.38
C ALA A 604 -6.17 -12.67 9.33
N LEU A 605 -5.84 -12.92 10.60
CA LEU A 605 -6.79 -13.30 11.63
C LEU A 605 -7.81 -12.17 11.87
N ALA A 606 -7.34 -10.95 12.13
CA ALA A 606 -8.20 -9.78 12.36
C ALA A 606 -9.15 -9.54 11.19
N ARG A 607 -8.66 -9.67 9.94
CA ARG A 607 -9.47 -9.55 8.72
C ARG A 607 -10.57 -10.60 8.65
N THR A 608 -10.27 -11.84 9.02
CA THR A 608 -11.23 -12.94 9.02
C THR A 608 -12.33 -12.71 10.06
N GLN A 609 -11.95 -12.36 11.29
CA GLN A 609 -12.90 -12.12 12.37
C GLN A 609 -13.78 -10.88 12.11
N LEU A 610 -13.20 -9.79 11.60
CA LEU A 610 -13.98 -8.61 11.21
C LEU A 610 -14.94 -8.90 10.06
N ALA A 611 -14.54 -9.70 9.07
CA ALA A 611 -15.43 -10.09 7.98
C ALA A 611 -16.64 -10.90 8.50
N ALA A 612 -16.42 -11.83 9.43
CA ALA A 612 -17.49 -12.60 10.07
C ALA A 612 -18.42 -11.69 10.90
N LEU A 613 -17.84 -10.78 11.69
CA LEU A 613 -18.59 -9.81 12.49
C LEU A 613 -19.45 -8.89 11.62
N VAL A 614 -18.90 -8.41 10.50
CA VAL A 614 -19.62 -7.59 9.51
C VAL A 614 -20.80 -8.37 8.93
N ALA A 615 -20.61 -9.62 8.53
CA ALA A 615 -21.69 -10.46 7.99
C ALA A 615 -22.80 -10.70 9.03
N GLU A 616 -22.44 -10.93 10.29
CA GLU A 616 -23.42 -11.08 11.38
C GLU A 616 -24.20 -9.79 11.62
N LEU A 617 -23.51 -8.64 11.68
CA LEU A 617 -24.15 -7.35 11.89
C LEU A 617 -25.07 -6.99 10.71
N GLU A 618 -24.65 -7.24 9.47
CA GLU A 618 -25.48 -7.01 8.29
C GLU A 618 -26.76 -7.86 8.34
N THR A 619 -26.61 -9.15 8.66
CA THR A 619 -27.76 -10.05 8.86
C THR A 619 -28.70 -9.52 9.95
N PHE A 620 -28.14 -9.08 11.08
CA PHE A 620 -28.93 -8.52 12.18
C PHE A 620 -29.65 -7.23 11.78
N THR A 621 -28.99 -6.32 11.04
CA THR A 621 -29.63 -5.09 10.57
C THR A 621 -30.77 -5.39 9.59
N ALA A 622 -30.61 -6.36 8.70
CA ALA A 622 -31.64 -6.76 7.74
C ALA A 622 -32.87 -7.34 8.46
N LEU A 623 -32.67 -8.23 9.42
CA LEU A 623 -33.75 -8.83 10.23
C LEU A 623 -34.50 -7.81 11.10
N ASN A 624 -33.92 -6.63 11.32
CA ASN A 624 -34.50 -5.57 12.16
C ASN A 624 -34.91 -4.32 11.36
N ASP A 625 -35.00 -4.43 10.03
CA ASP A 625 -35.36 -3.33 9.12
C ASP A 625 -34.52 -2.07 9.38
N ALA A 626 -33.20 -2.27 9.51
CA ALA A 626 -32.25 -1.26 9.94
C ALA A 626 -31.03 -1.16 9.01
N SER A 627 -31.06 -1.81 7.85
CA SER A 627 -29.97 -1.75 6.89
C SER A 627 -29.89 -0.36 6.23
N THR A 628 -28.67 0.10 6.01
CA THR A 628 -28.39 1.24 5.13
C THR A 628 -27.31 0.78 4.14
N PRO A 629 -27.68 0.44 2.89
CA PRO A 629 -26.74 -0.19 1.94
C PRO A 629 -25.50 0.65 1.61
N TRP A 630 -25.55 1.96 1.86
CA TRP A 630 -24.46 2.89 1.57
C TRP A 630 -23.15 2.52 2.27
N ARG A 631 -22.05 2.62 1.54
CA ARG A 631 -20.69 2.32 2.01
C ARG A 631 -19.81 3.54 1.84
N PHE A 632 -19.18 3.98 2.91
CA PHE A 632 -18.25 5.09 2.81
C PHE A 632 -16.89 4.63 2.27
N LEU A 633 -16.62 4.98 1.01
CA LEU A 633 -15.43 4.56 0.27
C LEU A 633 -14.11 4.75 1.04
N ASN A 634 -14.00 5.82 1.83
CA ASN A 634 -12.77 6.14 2.57
C ASN A 634 -12.47 5.20 3.74
N TYR A 635 -13.43 4.40 4.23
CA TYR A 635 -13.26 3.54 5.42
C TYR A 635 -13.37 2.04 5.14
N VAL A 636 -13.90 1.66 3.98
CA VAL A 636 -14.18 0.25 3.69
C VAL A 636 -12.91 -0.59 3.46
N ASN A 637 -13.06 -1.89 3.66
CA ASN A 637 -12.08 -2.90 3.28
C ASN A 637 -11.99 -3.01 1.74
N PRO A 638 -10.83 -3.35 1.14
CA PRO A 638 -10.74 -3.68 -0.28
C PRO A 638 -11.66 -4.81 -0.74
N ALA A 639 -12.12 -5.68 0.19
CA ALA A 639 -13.09 -6.73 -0.11
C ALA A 639 -14.54 -6.24 -0.22
N GLN A 640 -14.84 -5.00 0.18
CA GLN A 640 -16.16 -4.40 0.10
C GLN A 640 -16.26 -3.55 -1.18
N ASP A 641 -17.41 -3.55 -1.86
CA ASP A 641 -17.64 -2.73 -3.06
C ASP A 641 -18.44 -1.46 -2.68
N PRO A 642 -17.76 -0.32 -2.44
CA PRO A 642 -18.47 0.89 -2.06
C PRO A 642 -19.17 1.57 -3.23
N ILE A 643 -18.66 1.44 -4.46
CA ILE A 643 -19.24 2.13 -5.63
C ILE A 643 -20.58 1.50 -5.98
N LYS A 644 -20.75 0.18 -5.81
CA LYS A 644 -22.05 -0.49 -5.95
C LYS A 644 -23.15 0.16 -5.09
N SER A 645 -22.79 0.77 -3.95
CA SER A 645 -23.74 1.38 -3.04
C SER A 645 -24.23 2.78 -3.46
N TYR A 646 -23.69 3.35 -4.54
CA TYR A 646 -24.04 4.72 -5.00
C TYR A 646 -25.35 4.80 -5.78
N GLY A 647 -26.01 3.67 -6.03
CA GLY A 647 -27.21 3.58 -6.88
C GLY A 647 -26.87 3.34 -8.34
N GLU A 648 -27.75 2.63 -9.05
CA GLU A 648 -27.52 2.15 -10.43
C GLU A 648 -27.20 3.30 -11.41
N ASP A 649 -27.94 4.40 -11.33
CA ASP A 649 -27.75 5.58 -12.18
C ASP A 649 -26.36 6.20 -12.00
N ASN A 650 -25.89 6.34 -10.75
CA ASN A 650 -24.56 6.87 -10.47
C ASN A 650 -23.46 5.89 -10.89
N VAL A 651 -23.66 4.58 -10.72
CA VAL A 651 -22.72 3.57 -11.19
C VAL A 651 -22.60 3.61 -12.71
N GLN A 652 -23.72 3.68 -13.43
CA GLN A 652 -23.71 3.79 -14.89
C GLN A 652 -23.08 5.10 -15.35
N PHE A 653 -23.42 6.22 -14.71
CA PHE A 653 -22.78 7.51 -14.97
C PHE A 653 -21.25 7.44 -14.81
N LEU A 654 -20.75 6.82 -13.75
CA LEU A 654 -19.31 6.65 -13.53
C LEU A 654 -18.68 5.78 -14.63
N LYS A 655 -19.37 4.72 -15.10
CA LYS A 655 -18.91 3.87 -16.21
C LYS A 655 -18.79 4.69 -17.51
N ASP A 656 -19.79 5.51 -17.80
CA ASP A 656 -19.82 6.35 -19.00
C ASP A 656 -18.71 7.42 -18.98
N VAL A 657 -18.48 8.06 -17.83
CA VAL A 657 -17.39 9.03 -17.65
C VAL A 657 -16.03 8.33 -17.78
N ALA A 658 -15.85 7.15 -17.20
CA ALA A 658 -14.61 6.38 -17.36
C ALA A 658 -14.36 6.04 -18.84
N ALA A 659 -15.37 5.58 -19.58
CA ALA A 659 -15.24 5.28 -21.01
C ALA A 659 -14.91 6.52 -21.85
N LYS A 660 -15.43 7.69 -21.47
CA LYS A 660 -15.19 8.96 -22.16
C LYS A 660 -13.78 9.50 -21.96
N TYR A 661 -13.30 9.53 -20.72
CA TYR A 661 -12.01 10.18 -20.36
C TYR A 661 -10.83 9.21 -20.30
N ASP A 662 -11.10 7.90 -20.19
CA ASP A 662 -10.12 6.82 -20.17
C ASP A 662 -10.55 5.66 -21.09
N PRO A 663 -10.65 5.88 -22.42
CA PRO A 663 -11.15 4.88 -23.37
C PRO A 663 -10.27 3.62 -23.47
N GLN A 664 -9.02 3.69 -23.00
CA GLN A 664 -8.10 2.55 -22.94
C GLN A 664 -8.13 1.85 -21.58
N GLY A 665 -8.91 2.35 -20.61
CA GLY A 665 -9.02 1.77 -19.28
C GLY A 665 -7.70 1.77 -18.50
N VAL A 666 -6.84 2.77 -18.68
CA VAL A 666 -5.58 2.92 -17.93
C VAL A 666 -5.84 2.98 -16.42
N PHE A 667 -6.75 3.84 -15.99
CA PHE A 667 -7.13 3.97 -14.58
C PHE A 667 -7.95 2.78 -14.09
N GLN A 668 -8.50 1.98 -14.99
CA GLN A 668 -9.26 0.76 -14.67
C GLN A 668 -8.36 -0.48 -14.51
N THR A 669 -7.27 -0.57 -15.28
CA THR A 669 -6.48 -1.81 -15.42
C THR A 669 -5.01 -1.69 -15.08
N ARG A 670 -4.47 -0.46 -15.01
CA ARG A 670 -3.05 -0.19 -14.73
C ARG A 670 -2.83 0.54 -13.43
N VAL A 671 -3.73 1.45 -13.06
CA VAL A 671 -3.61 2.13 -11.77
C VAL A 671 -4.16 1.24 -10.67
N SER A 672 -3.36 0.90 -9.64
CA SER A 672 -3.80 0.04 -8.53
C SER A 672 -4.81 0.72 -7.59
N GLY A 673 -4.84 2.05 -7.60
CA GLY A 673 -5.51 2.84 -6.58
C GLY A 673 -7.02 2.97 -6.66
N GLY A 674 -7.66 3.05 -5.49
CA GLY A 674 -9.10 3.21 -5.33
C GLY A 674 -9.92 1.98 -5.71
N PHE A 675 -11.23 2.08 -5.53
CA PHE A 675 -12.19 1.06 -5.98
C PHE A 675 -12.51 1.30 -7.45
N LYS A 676 -12.50 0.24 -8.26
CA LYS A 676 -12.61 0.38 -9.73
C LYS A 676 -14.04 0.28 -10.20
N VAL A 677 -14.46 1.28 -10.95
CA VAL A 677 -15.79 1.32 -11.57
C VAL A 677 -16.01 0.12 -12.51
N SER A 678 -14.97 -0.32 -13.21
CA SER A 678 -14.99 -1.50 -14.08
C SER A 678 -15.22 -2.83 -13.36
N ARG A 679 -15.02 -2.89 -12.03
CA ARG A 679 -15.20 -4.11 -11.22
C ARG A 679 -16.56 -4.18 -10.52
N VAL A 680 -17.37 -3.13 -10.64
CA VAL A 680 -18.73 -3.12 -10.10
C VAL A 680 -19.61 -4.02 -10.96
N GLY A 681 -19.88 -5.23 -10.46
CA GLY A 681 -20.78 -6.20 -11.09
C GLY A 681 -22.20 -5.66 -11.19
N LEU A 682 -22.82 -5.84 -12.36
CA LEU A 682 -24.27 -5.63 -12.55
C LEU A 682 -25.05 -6.71 -11.81
#